data_AF-A0AAV2KAU2-F1
#
_entry.id   AF-A0AAV2KAU2-F1
#
_cell.length_a   1.000
_cell.length_b   1.000
_cell.length_c   1.000
_cell.angle_alpha   90.00
_cell.angle_beta   90.00
_cell.angle_gamma   90.00
#
_symmetry.space_group_name_H-M   'P 1'
#
loop_
_entity.id
_entity.type
_entity.pdbx_description
1 polymer ?
#
loop_
_entity_poly.entity_id
_entity_poly.type
_entity_poly.pdbx_seq_one_letter_code
_entity_poly.pdbx_strand_id
1 'polypeptide(L)'
;MMRFRGTVQPVFAAELPKHPEDGLDDLEDLEEDFHQDIARSSFADMLHDHDRNQKYYQGIRAAVSRVKARGERVVVLDIGTGTGLLSMMAVTAGADVCYAVEVFAPMAAAARSIVQKNGFSEQITVINKHSTAVTVGAGGDMASRANVLLTELFDTELIGEGALSAYEHAHLHLVQSGCEAVPHRATVYATLVQSERLWSWAHLQPLAVGGSQLLPYDALSRCPGSHAVCDLQLSQLPRGSLSALSPRLTMFSVDFSRAVSSEPQTHCRSFEAQSSGEAQVVLSWWDLSMDPDNTIVCSMAPSWTYEDPHSAPWRDHWMQSVYFLPEQSSVSRGQDLTLTVSHDDYSLWYSLSQGPQGLQGTRAVPRPCCTCLAHTVWDRPRFGQLGDRALTQQYVSALQQVLGPDSVVLSISDCSLLPLMARLLGARTVFSVEGLRLSRQVVQQLLETNHLSGSVELLEGPPEELRAEDLRGQQVSVLLGEPYFSSSLLPWHSLRFWYSRSAVAPLLAPDARVLPRGASLHMVPVHFEQLWRIRAPCGSCEGFDVSPMDQMIQRSLDYREAGEAEPHALWEYPCQALGPPTALLTFDFTQCVPEETMSSSASLRLSSSSCCHAVVLWMEYHLTQDIRVSTGLSGPVGAGGQCQWSPHHKQAVFFFSPALDSGDHTLSYTCSFEPRTGDLTMDLSLDPHMDPHRDPK
;
A
#
# COMPACT_ATOMS: atom_id res chain seq x y z
N MET A 1 -27.33 7.72 8.27
CA MET A 1 -26.85 6.51 8.94
C MET A 1 -25.98 5.79 7.94
N MET A 2 -24.69 5.63 8.24
CA MET A 2 -23.75 4.89 7.40
C MET A 2 -23.49 3.56 8.08
N ARG A 3 -23.64 2.45 7.34
CA ARG A 3 -23.34 1.10 7.82
C ARG A 3 -22.03 0.67 7.19
N PHE A 4 -21.17 0.08 8.00
CA PHE A 4 -19.87 -0.40 7.57
C PHE A 4 -19.65 -1.86 7.97
N ARG A 5 -18.89 -2.62 7.17
CA ARG A 5 -18.61 -4.05 7.41
C ARG A 5 -17.13 -4.38 7.19
N GLY A 6 -16.62 -5.35 7.93
CA GLY A 6 -15.40 -6.11 7.59
C GLY A 6 -15.42 -7.50 8.21
N THR A 7 -15.22 -8.53 7.40
CA THR A 7 -15.38 -9.94 7.80
C THR A 7 -14.04 -10.54 8.24
N VAL A 8 -13.92 -11.02 9.48
CA VAL A 8 -12.89 -12.01 9.82
C VAL A 8 -13.25 -13.28 9.08
N GLN A 9 -12.53 -13.64 8.01
CA GLN A 9 -12.76 -14.92 7.35
C GLN A 9 -12.68 -16.05 8.40
N PRO A 10 -13.78 -16.78 8.67
CA PRO A 10 -13.70 -18.01 9.43
C PRO A 10 -12.80 -18.98 8.67
N VAL A 11 -12.16 -19.90 9.39
CA VAL A 11 -11.57 -21.07 8.72
C VAL A 11 -12.72 -21.95 8.23
N PHE A 12 -13.29 -21.59 7.09
CA PHE A 12 -13.82 -22.59 6.18
C PHE A 12 -12.63 -23.00 5.33
N ALA A 13 -12.33 -24.30 5.36
CA ALA A 13 -11.38 -24.91 4.45
C ALA A 13 -11.55 -24.29 3.07
N ALA A 14 -10.44 -23.90 2.43
CA ALA A 14 -10.44 -23.59 1.02
C ALA A 14 -11.13 -24.77 0.30
N GLU A 15 -12.39 -24.60 -0.11
CA GLU A 15 -12.96 -25.48 -1.10
C GLU A 15 -12.12 -25.21 -2.36
N LEU A 16 -11.33 -26.21 -2.75
CA LEU A 16 -10.77 -26.29 -4.09
C LEU A 16 -11.89 -25.95 -5.09
N PRO A 17 -11.61 -25.19 -6.16
CA PRO A 17 -12.64 -24.81 -7.13
C PRO A 17 -13.36 -26.07 -7.61
N LYS A 18 -14.68 -26.10 -7.38
CA LYS A 18 -15.57 -27.11 -7.96
C LYS A 18 -15.56 -26.88 -9.48
N HIS A 19 -15.70 -27.99 -10.22
CA HIS A 19 -15.58 -28.05 -11.67
C HIS A 19 -16.44 -27.01 -12.41
N PRO A 20 -16.01 -26.57 -13.61
CA PRO A 20 -16.65 -25.49 -14.37
C PRO A 20 -17.90 -26.01 -15.09
N GLU A 21 -19.04 -25.98 -14.41
CA GLU A 21 -20.36 -26.14 -15.04
C GLU A 21 -21.38 -25.25 -14.33
N ASP A 22 -21.24 -23.91 -14.33
CA ASP A 22 -22.34 -22.96 -14.08
C ASP A 22 -21.95 -21.53 -14.54
N GLY A 23 -22.25 -21.18 -15.80
CA GLY A 23 -21.88 -19.88 -16.41
C GLY A 23 -22.73 -18.67 -16.00
N LEU A 24 -23.36 -18.71 -14.81
CA LEU A 24 -24.11 -17.58 -14.23
C LEU A 24 -23.37 -16.96 -13.04
N ASP A 25 -22.68 -17.77 -12.22
CA ASP A 25 -21.84 -17.29 -11.11
C ASP A 25 -20.64 -16.48 -11.64
N ASP A 26 -20.06 -16.86 -12.79
CA ASP A 26 -18.94 -16.16 -13.42
C ASP A 26 -19.24 -14.69 -13.79
N LEU A 27 -20.52 -14.32 -14.03
CA LEU A 27 -20.89 -12.95 -14.41
C LEU A 27 -21.11 -12.05 -13.19
N GLU A 28 -21.67 -12.61 -12.11
CA GLU A 28 -21.84 -11.89 -10.84
C GLU A 28 -20.46 -11.64 -10.20
N ASP A 29 -19.56 -12.62 -10.21
CA ASP A 29 -18.18 -12.48 -9.72
C ASP A 29 -17.39 -11.41 -10.51
N LEU A 30 -17.56 -11.36 -11.84
CA LEU A 30 -16.93 -10.32 -12.67
C LEU A 30 -17.50 -8.92 -12.40
N GLU A 31 -18.81 -8.78 -12.19
CA GLU A 31 -19.43 -7.50 -11.81
C GLU A 31 -18.96 -7.01 -10.44
N GLU A 32 -18.76 -7.93 -9.50
CA GLU A 32 -18.20 -7.63 -8.17
C GLU A 32 -16.77 -7.13 -8.24
N ASP A 33 -15.91 -7.82 -9.00
CA ASP A 33 -14.53 -7.41 -9.24
C ASP A 33 -14.48 -5.99 -9.84
N PHE A 34 -15.35 -5.69 -10.82
CA PHE A 34 -15.43 -4.34 -11.39
C PHE A 34 -15.83 -3.27 -10.38
N HIS A 35 -16.82 -3.55 -9.53
CA HIS A 35 -17.22 -2.59 -8.51
C HIS A 35 -16.12 -2.36 -7.48
N GLN A 36 -15.39 -3.39 -7.08
CA GLN A 36 -14.27 -3.26 -6.15
C GLN A 36 -13.11 -2.45 -6.76
N ASP A 37 -12.75 -2.72 -8.02
CA ASP A 37 -11.72 -1.99 -8.75
C ASP A 37 -12.07 -0.52 -8.91
N ILE A 38 -13.33 -0.21 -9.26
CA ILE A 38 -13.80 1.18 -9.39
C ILE A 38 -13.80 1.88 -8.03
N ALA A 39 -14.34 1.24 -7.00
CA ALA A 39 -14.45 1.81 -5.66
C ALA A 39 -13.08 2.15 -5.06
N ARG A 40 -12.06 1.33 -5.35
CA ARG A 40 -10.70 1.49 -4.80
C ARG A 40 -9.72 2.17 -5.74
N SER A 41 -10.15 2.53 -6.95
CA SER A 41 -9.32 3.20 -7.95
C SER A 41 -8.70 4.53 -7.45
N SER A 42 -7.58 4.90 -8.09
CA SER A 42 -6.85 6.15 -7.85
C SER A 42 -7.46 7.37 -8.57
N PHE A 43 -8.49 7.18 -9.40
CA PHE A 43 -9.04 8.23 -10.26
C PHE A 43 -9.49 9.49 -9.50
N ALA A 44 -10.04 9.33 -8.28
CA ALA A 44 -10.44 10.47 -7.46
C ALA A 44 -9.22 11.32 -7.04
N ASP A 45 -8.16 10.69 -6.53
CA ASP A 45 -6.93 11.39 -6.14
C ASP A 45 -6.28 12.10 -7.33
N MET A 46 -6.21 11.43 -8.48
CA MET A 46 -5.72 11.99 -9.74
C MET A 46 -6.46 13.27 -10.13
N LEU A 47 -7.78 13.31 -9.99
CA LEU A 47 -8.58 14.52 -10.26
C LEU A 47 -8.36 15.62 -9.22
N HIS A 48 -8.03 15.27 -7.97
CA HIS A 48 -7.65 16.23 -6.93
C HIS A 48 -6.16 16.62 -6.95
N ASP A 49 -5.34 16.02 -7.81
CA ASP A 49 -3.94 16.41 -8.03
C ASP A 49 -3.85 17.67 -8.90
N HIS A 50 -3.99 18.83 -8.25
CA HIS A 50 -4.03 20.13 -8.91
C HIS A 50 -2.70 20.45 -9.62
N ASP A 51 -1.56 20.04 -9.05
CA ASP A 51 -0.26 20.26 -9.68
C ASP A 51 -0.16 19.47 -10.98
N ARG A 52 -0.46 18.16 -10.97
CA ARG A 52 -0.50 17.34 -12.19
C ARG A 52 -1.40 17.98 -13.24
N ASN A 53 -2.65 18.29 -12.87
CA ASN A 53 -3.65 18.78 -13.81
C ASN A 53 -3.21 20.11 -14.45
N GLN A 54 -2.67 21.04 -13.66
CA GLN A 54 -2.15 22.31 -14.19
C GLN A 54 -0.93 22.13 -15.08
N LYS A 55 0.01 21.25 -14.72
CA LYS A 55 1.23 21.00 -15.50
C LYS A 55 0.92 20.34 -16.84
N TYR A 56 0.02 19.36 -16.87
CA TYR A 56 -0.49 18.79 -18.13
C TYR A 56 -1.17 19.85 -18.97
N TYR A 57 -2.06 20.66 -18.40
CA TYR A 57 -2.79 21.68 -19.16
C TYR A 57 -1.83 22.72 -19.78
N GLN A 58 -0.81 23.15 -19.04
CA GLN A 58 0.24 24.06 -19.54
C GLN A 58 1.04 23.40 -20.68
N GLY A 59 1.48 22.16 -20.52
CA GLY A 59 2.20 21.40 -21.56
C GLY A 59 1.37 21.21 -22.83
N ILE A 60 0.11 20.82 -22.68
CA ILE A 60 -0.86 20.66 -23.76
C ILE A 60 -1.04 21.97 -24.53
N ARG A 61 -1.26 23.10 -23.83
CA ARG A 61 -1.38 24.41 -24.46
C ARG A 61 -0.13 24.78 -25.26
N ALA A 62 1.05 24.51 -24.71
CA ALA A 62 2.31 24.78 -25.39
C ALA A 62 2.47 23.91 -26.65
N ALA A 63 2.22 22.60 -26.55
CA ALA A 63 2.28 21.65 -27.67
C ALA A 63 1.31 22.01 -28.79
N VAL A 64 0.04 22.24 -28.47
CA VAL A 64 -1.00 22.66 -29.44
C VAL A 64 -0.61 23.98 -30.12
N SER A 65 -0.10 24.95 -29.36
CA SER A 65 0.36 26.23 -29.91
C SER A 65 1.52 26.07 -30.89
N ARG A 66 2.49 25.18 -30.59
CA ARG A 66 3.61 24.89 -31.50
C ARG A 66 3.14 24.28 -32.82
N VAL A 67 2.22 23.31 -32.78
CA VAL A 67 1.64 22.71 -34.00
C VAL A 67 0.91 23.76 -34.83
N LYS A 68 0.06 24.59 -34.19
CA LYS A 68 -0.64 25.68 -34.88
C LYS A 68 0.29 26.72 -35.49
N ALA A 69 1.39 27.05 -34.81
CA ALA A 69 2.38 27.98 -35.32
C ALA A 69 3.05 27.48 -36.61
N ARG A 70 3.05 26.16 -36.85
CA ARG A 70 3.50 25.54 -38.11
C ARG A 70 2.42 25.55 -39.21
N GLY A 71 1.21 26.05 -38.92
CA GLY A 71 0.08 26.05 -39.85
C GLY A 71 -0.54 24.68 -40.07
N GLU A 72 -0.27 23.73 -39.19
CA GLU A 72 -0.76 22.35 -39.27
C GLU A 72 -2.09 22.19 -38.53
N ARG A 73 -2.91 21.24 -39.02
CA ARG A 73 -4.06 20.73 -38.26
C ARG A 73 -3.56 19.98 -37.03
N VAL A 74 -4.17 20.20 -35.88
CA VAL A 74 -3.82 19.57 -34.61
C VAL A 74 -4.66 18.32 -34.41
N VAL A 75 -4.02 17.16 -34.53
CA VAL A 75 -4.64 15.85 -34.32
C VAL A 75 -4.00 15.23 -33.08
N VAL A 76 -4.79 15.06 -32.04
CA VAL A 76 -4.35 14.57 -30.74
C VAL A 76 -4.69 13.08 -30.59
N LEU A 77 -3.77 12.32 -30.04
CA LEU A 77 -3.99 10.98 -29.51
C LEU A 77 -3.75 11.01 -28.00
N ASP A 78 -4.75 10.66 -27.21
CA ASP A 78 -4.71 10.59 -25.75
C ASP A 78 -4.84 9.13 -25.33
N ILE A 79 -3.74 8.53 -24.84
CA ILE A 79 -3.69 7.11 -24.46
C ILE A 79 -3.83 6.97 -22.95
N GLY A 80 -4.78 6.15 -22.51
CA GLY A 80 -5.15 6.04 -21.09
C GLY A 80 -5.99 7.25 -20.68
N THR A 81 -7.03 7.55 -21.47
CA THR A 81 -7.73 8.83 -21.33
C THR A 81 -8.48 8.97 -20.00
N GLY A 82 -8.77 7.86 -19.31
CA GLY A 82 -9.52 7.87 -18.05
C GLY A 82 -10.85 8.60 -18.23
N THR A 83 -11.01 9.73 -17.54
CA THR A 83 -12.20 10.58 -17.61
C THR A 83 -12.34 11.42 -18.89
N GLY A 84 -11.32 11.44 -19.76
CA GLY A 84 -11.27 12.35 -20.91
C GLY A 84 -10.68 13.72 -20.60
N LEU A 85 -10.15 13.94 -19.39
CA LEU A 85 -9.68 15.25 -18.92
C LEU A 85 -8.63 15.88 -19.86
N LEU A 86 -7.58 15.13 -20.22
CA LEU A 86 -6.51 15.63 -21.08
C LEU A 86 -6.99 15.92 -22.50
N SER A 87 -7.86 15.07 -23.03
CA SER A 87 -8.56 15.30 -24.31
C SER A 87 -9.37 16.60 -24.30
N MET A 88 -10.12 16.89 -23.23
CA MET A 88 -10.86 18.14 -23.10
C MET A 88 -9.93 19.36 -22.99
N MET A 89 -8.83 19.26 -22.23
CA MET A 89 -7.78 20.30 -22.18
C MET A 89 -7.16 20.57 -23.55
N ALA A 90 -6.98 19.54 -24.38
CA ALA A 90 -6.43 19.68 -25.72
C ALA A 90 -7.41 20.42 -26.65
N VAL A 91 -8.70 20.08 -26.60
CA VAL A 91 -9.74 20.76 -27.37
C VAL A 91 -9.88 22.23 -26.98
N THR A 92 -9.83 22.57 -25.68
CA THR A 92 -9.87 23.97 -25.23
C THR A 92 -8.60 24.75 -25.58
N ALA A 93 -7.44 24.09 -25.64
CA ALA A 93 -6.21 24.65 -26.23
C ALA A 93 -6.31 24.83 -27.76
N GLY A 94 -7.34 24.25 -28.36
CA GLY A 94 -7.74 24.41 -29.75
C GLY A 94 -7.27 23.28 -30.67
N ALA A 95 -7.12 22.06 -30.15
CA ALA A 95 -6.98 20.88 -31.00
C ALA A 95 -8.19 20.73 -31.93
N ASP A 96 -7.96 20.27 -33.17
CA ASP A 96 -9.04 20.11 -34.16
C ASP A 96 -9.82 18.81 -33.95
N VAL A 97 -9.10 17.72 -33.61
CA VAL A 97 -9.65 16.39 -33.29
C VAL A 97 -8.80 15.74 -32.20
N CYS A 98 -9.46 15.03 -31.29
CA CYS A 98 -8.82 14.15 -30.31
C CYS A 98 -9.35 12.71 -30.42
N TYR A 99 -8.43 11.75 -30.43
CA TYR A 99 -8.72 10.33 -30.28
C TYR A 99 -8.32 9.91 -28.86
N ALA A 100 -9.32 9.61 -28.03
CA ALA A 100 -9.17 9.30 -26.62
C ALA A 100 -9.30 7.78 -26.43
N VAL A 101 -8.25 7.09 -26.00
CA VAL A 101 -8.17 5.63 -25.91
C VAL A 101 -8.23 5.20 -24.46
N GLU A 102 -9.17 4.33 -24.13
CA GLU A 102 -9.35 3.76 -22.79
C GLU A 102 -9.61 2.26 -22.89
N VAL A 103 -8.84 1.45 -22.17
CA VAL A 103 -8.99 -0.01 -22.20
C VAL A 103 -10.14 -0.48 -21.32
N PHE A 104 -10.34 0.17 -20.17
CA PHE A 104 -11.32 -0.23 -19.18
C PHE A 104 -12.73 0.26 -19.57
N ALA A 105 -13.61 -0.68 -19.95
CA ALA A 105 -14.91 -0.36 -20.53
C ALA A 105 -15.81 0.54 -19.67
N PRO A 106 -15.92 0.35 -18.33
CA PRO A 106 -16.67 1.26 -17.47
C PRO A 106 -16.12 2.70 -17.52
N MET A 107 -14.79 2.85 -17.51
CA MET A 107 -14.14 4.16 -17.60
C MET A 107 -14.34 4.79 -18.98
N ALA A 108 -14.25 4.03 -20.07
CA ALA A 108 -14.54 4.53 -21.41
C ALA A 108 -15.99 5.02 -21.54
N ALA A 109 -16.95 4.35 -20.88
CA ALA A 109 -18.34 4.80 -20.81
C ALA A 109 -18.48 6.11 -20.01
N ALA A 110 -17.79 6.23 -18.87
CA ALA A 110 -17.74 7.47 -18.09
C ALA A 110 -17.13 8.62 -18.91
N ALA A 111 -16.00 8.38 -19.60
CA ALA A 111 -15.35 9.36 -20.47
C ALA A 111 -16.30 9.90 -21.55
N ARG A 112 -17.07 9.03 -22.22
CA ARG A 112 -18.08 9.45 -23.21
C ARG A 112 -19.13 10.35 -22.58
N SER A 113 -19.61 10.01 -21.38
CA SER A 113 -20.60 10.82 -20.66
C SER A 113 -20.03 12.19 -20.28
N ILE A 114 -18.79 12.24 -19.78
CA ILE A 114 -18.09 13.46 -19.39
C ILE A 114 -17.85 14.36 -20.61
N VAL A 115 -17.31 13.81 -21.69
CA VAL A 115 -17.07 14.51 -22.97
C VAL A 115 -18.38 15.11 -23.50
N GLN A 116 -19.47 14.34 -23.48
CA GLN A 116 -20.79 14.81 -23.91
C GLN A 116 -21.31 15.93 -23.01
N LYS A 117 -21.21 15.77 -21.69
CA LYS A 117 -21.68 16.75 -20.71
C LYS A 117 -20.97 18.09 -20.84
N ASN A 118 -19.68 18.08 -21.20
CA ASN A 118 -18.87 19.27 -21.42
C ASN A 118 -18.94 19.82 -22.86
N GLY A 119 -19.73 19.21 -23.75
CA GLY A 119 -20.00 19.74 -25.09
C GLY A 119 -18.91 19.46 -26.15
N PHE A 120 -18.07 18.45 -25.96
CA PHE A 120 -16.93 18.15 -26.84
C PHE A 120 -17.13 16.93 -27.75
N SER A 121 -18.35 16.39 -27.86
CA SER A 121 -18.65 15.17 -28.62
C SER A 121 -18.32 15.24 -30.12
N GLU A 122 -18.28 16.43 -30.71
CA GLU A 122 -17.93 16.59 -32.13
C GLU A 122 -16.42 16.50 -32.39
N GLN A 123 -15.59 16.74 -31.37
CA GLN A 123 -14.13 16.85 -31.51
C GLN A 123 -13.39 15.68 -30.86
N ILE A 124 -13.98 15.03 -29.85
CA ILE A 124 -13.36 13.93 -29.10
C ILE A 124 -14.06 12.61 -29.41
N THR A 125 -13.31 11.65 -29.95
CA THR A 125 -13.78 10.28 -30.17
C THR A 125 -13.17 9.35 -29.13
N VAL A 126 -14.02 8.74 -28.28
CA VAL A 126 -13.58 7.77 -27.25
C VAL A 126 -13.59 6.35 -27.81
N ILE A 127 -12.40 5.76 -27.92
CA ILE A 127 -12.12 4.42 -28.42
C ILE A 127 -11.91 3.49 -27.22
N ASN A 128 -12.80 2.52 -27.03
CA ASN A 128 -12.64 1.53 -25.96
C ASN A 128 -11.82 0.33 -26.46
N LYS A 129 -10.50 0.47 -26.41
CA LYS A 129 -9.50 -0.56 -26.79
C LYS A 129 -8.22 -0.32 -26.01
N HIS A 130 -7.39 -1.35 -25.92
CA HIS A 130 -5.97 -1.13 -25.62
C HIS A 130 -5.30 -0.41 -26.81
N SER A 131 -4.34 0.49 -26.54
CA SER A 131 -3.68 1.31 -27.57
C SER A 131 -2.99 0.48 -28.65
N THR A 132 -2.44 -0.68 -28.29
CA THR A 132 -1.82 -1.63 -29.22
C THR A 132 -2.80 -2.31 -30.20
N ALA A 133 -4.11 -2.15 -29.98
CA ALA A 133 -5.15 -2.65 -30.88
C ALA A 133 -5.81 -1.54 -31.73
N VAL A 134 -5.37 -0.29 -31.57
CA VAL A 134 -5.86 0.86 -32.33
C VAL A 134 -5.21 0.87 -33.72
N THR A 135 -5.99 1.18 -34.75
CA THR A 135 -5.54 1.18 -36.14
C THR A 135 -5.82 2.50 -36.85
N VAL A 136 -4.96 2.87 -37.81
CA VAL A 136 -5.09 4.08 -38.62
C VAL A 136 -5.45 3.70 -40.06
N GLY A 137 -6.47 4.34 -40.64
CA GLY A 137 -6.81 4.20 -42.06
C GLY A 137 -8.31 4.02 -42.31
N ALA A 138 -8.67 3.73 -43.57
CA ALA A 138 -10.05 3.50 -43.95
C ALA A 138 -10.63 2.28 -43.23
N GLY A 139 -11.68 2.48 -42.43
CA GLY A 139 -12.27 1.44 -41.59
C GLY A 139 -11.51 1.15 -40.29
N GLY A 140 -10.45 1.89 -40.00
CA GLY A 140 -9.75 1.87 -38.71
C GLY A 140 -10.41 2.80 -37.68
N ASP A 141 -9.79 2.85 -36.50
CA ASP A 141 -10.26 3.66 -35.37
C ASP A 141 -9.90 5.15 -35.52
N MET A 142 -8.77 5.42 -36.17
CA MET A 142 -8.27 6.78 -36.43
C MET A 142 -8.22 7.07 -37.94
N ALA A 143 -8.64 8.27 -38.34
CA ALA A 143 -8.61 8.67 -39.74
C ALA A 143 -7.19 8.97 -40.26
N SER A 144 -6.31 9.46 -39.38
CA SER A 144 -4.92 9.80 -39.68
C SER A 144 -4.05 9.68 -38.42
N ARG A 145 -2.74 9.53 -38.62
CA ARG A 145 -1.78 9.57 -37.51
C ARG A 145 -1.81 10.93 -36.80
N ALA A 146 -1.72 10.91 -35.47
CA ALA A 146 -1.70 12.11 -34.63
C ALA A 146 -0.35 12.83 -34.67
N ASN A 147 -0.35 14.16 -34.48
CA ASN A 147 0.87 14.97 -34.34
C ASN A 147 1.05 15.55 -32.93
N VAL A 148 0.13 15.25 -32.01
CA VAL A 148 0.28 15.46 -30.57
C VAL A 148 -0.07 14.16 -29.85
N LEU A 149 0.84 13.64 -29.04
CA LEU A 149 0.66 12.47 -28.21
C LEU A 149 0.53 12.88 -26.75
N LEU A 150 -0.59 12.55 -26.12
CA LEU A 150 -0.83 12.73 -24.69
C LEU A 150 -0.91 11.34 -24.06
N THR A 151 -0.27 11.17 -22.92
CA THR A 151 -0.45 9.97 -22.11
C THR A 151 -0.31 10.31 -20.64
N GLU A 152 -1.02 9.58 -19.80
CA GLU A 152 -0.78 9.52 -18.37
C GLU A 152 -0.93 8.05 -17.98
N LEU A 153 0.16 7.30 -18.19
CA LEU A 153 0.28 5.85 -17.94
C LEU A 153 1.48 5.60 -17.00
N PHE A 154 1.71 6.54 -16.08
CA PHE A 154 2.87 6.51 -15.21
C PHE A 154 2.42 6.06 -13.83
N ASP A 155 3.22 5.21 -13.21
CA ASP A 155 3.05 4.81 -11.82
C ASP A 155 4.23 5.34 -10.98
N THR A 156 4.32 4.92 -9.72
CA THR A 156 5.44 5.29 -8.85
C THR A 156 6.81 4.85 -9.43
N GLU A 157 6.88 3.75 -10.19
CA GLU A 157 8.10 3.33 -10.91
C GLU A 157 8.30 3.99 -12.29
N LEU A 158 7.42 4.92 -12.69
CA LEU A 158 7.29 5.53 -14.03
C LEU A 158 6.77 4.57 -15.09
N ILE A 159 7.28 3.34 -15.14
CA ILE A 159 7.07 2.41 -16.27
C ILE A 159 6.17 1.21 -15.91
N GLY A 160 5.74 1.05 -14.66
CA GLY A 160 5.05 -0.14 -14.17
C GLY A 160 3.63 -0.34 -14.73
N GLU A 161 3.05 0.69 -15.33
CA GLU A 161 1.77 0.62 -16.06
C GLU A 161 1.95 0.47 -17.58
N GLY A 162 3.14 0.08 -18.04
CA GLY A 162 3.39 -0.24 -19.45
C GLY A 162 3.58 0.97 -20.35
N ALA A 163 4.01 2.12 -19.79
CA ALA A 163 4.27 3.33 -20.54
C ALA A 163 5.18 3.07 -21.76
N LEU A 164 6.28 2.33 -21.59
CA LEU A 164 7.28 2.12 -22.66
C LEU A 164 6.68 1.41 -23.88
N SER A 165 5.93 0.33 -23.67
CA SER A 165 5.33 -0.44 -24.77
C SER A 165 4.19 0.33 -25.45
N ALA A 166 3.40 1.09 -24.68
CA ALA A 166 2.36 1.98 -25.23
C ALA A 166 2.97 3.08 -26.13
N TYR A 167 4.04 3.75 -25.67
CA TYR A 167 4.75 4.75 -26.46
C TYR A 167 5.44 4.15 -27.69
N GLU A 168 6.11 3.01 -27.55
CA GLU A 168 6.76 2.30 -28.66
C GLU A 168 5.75 1.98 -29.76
N HIS A 169 4.62 1.36 -29.41
CA HIS A 169 3.54 1.09 -30.37
C HIS A 169 2.98 2.36 -31.00
N ALA A 170 2.74 3.41 -30.20
CA ALA A 170 2.21 4.68 -30.70
C ALA A 170 3.13 5.29 -31.77
N HIS A 171 4.44 5.34 -31.53
CA HIS A 171 5.44 5.83 -32.48
C HIS A 171 5.50 5.00 -33.77
N LEU A 172 5.37 3.68 -33.66
CA LEU A 172 5.35 2.80 -34.82
C LEU A 172 4.07 2.95 -35.66
N HIS A 173 2.90 3.08 -35.03
CA HIS A 173 1.61 2.85 -35.69
C HIS A 173 0.65 4.05 -35.70
N LEU A 174 0.70 4.92 -34.69
CA LEU A 174 -0.40 5.85 -34.40
C LEU A 174 -0.03 7.33 -34.54
N VAL A 175 1.25 7.69 -34.39
CA VAL A 175 1.70 9.10 -34.47
C VAL A 175 2.61 9.36 -35.67
N GLN A 176 2.74 10.64 -36.03
CA GLN A 176 3.63 11.14 -37.07
C GLN A 176 5.06 11.25 -36.55
N SER A 177 6.05 11.15 -37.45
CA SER A 177 7.44 11.42 -37.10
C SER A 177 7.59 12.88 -36.65
N GLY A 178 8.21 13.11 -35.50
CA GLY A 178 8.38 14.44 -34.93
C GLY A 178 7.11 15.02 -34.31
N CYS A 179 6.19 14.16 -33.84
CA CYS A 179 5.04 14.60 -33.06
C CYS A 179 5.46 15.35 -31.79
N GLU A 180 4.62 16.27 -31.32
CA GLU A 180 4.72 16.77 -29.95
C GLU A 180 4.27 15.67 -28.99
N ALA A 181 4.89 15.57 -27.82
CA ALA A 181 4.46 14.67 -26.75
C ALA A 181 4.28 15.45 -25.46
N VAL A 182 3.23 15.14 -24.69
CA VAL A 182 3.02 15.64 -23.32
C VAL A 182 2.70 14.42 -22.42
N PRO A 183 3.58 14.08 -21.47
CA PRO A 183 4.87 14.72 -21.22
C PRO A 183 5.85 14.57 -22.38
N HIS A 184 6.78 15.53 -22.51
CA HIS A 184 7.83 15.49 -23.52
C HIS A 184 8.96 14.53 -23.12
N ARG A 185 9.33 14.52 -21.83
CA ARG A 185 10.41 13.69 -21.31
C ARG A 185 10.18 13.33 -19.85
N ALA A 186 10.46 12.08 -19.48
CA ALA A 186 10.63 11.67 -18.09
C ALA A 186 12.11 11.59 -17.72
N THR A 187 12.45 11.84 -16.45
CA THR A 187 13.80 11.63 -15.90
C THR A 187 13.71 10.94 -14.56
N VAL A 188 14.38 9.78 -14.42
CA VAL A 188 14.46 9.02 -13.18
C VAL A 188 15.71 9.41 -12.40
N TYR A 189 15.55 9.66 -11.10
CA TYR A 189 16.60 10.01 -10.16
C TYR A 189 16.76 8.94 -9.09
N ALA A 190 17.97 8.85 -8.55
CA ALA A 190 18.28 7.97 -7.43
C ALA A 190 19.20 8.66 -6.41
N THR A 191 19.05 8.29 -5.14
CA THR A 191 19.96 8.67 -4.05
C THR A 191 20.27 7.44 -3.21
N LEU A 192 21.56 7.12 -3.06
CA LEU A 192 22.03 6.06 -2.18
C LEU A 192 22.03 6.56 -0.73
N VAL A 193 21.42 5.80 0.17
CA VAL A 193 21.30 6.14 1.58
C VAL A 193 21.63 4.96 2.50
N GLN A 194 22.10 5.30 3.70
CA GLN A 194 22.04 4.43 4.87
C GLN A 194 20.71 4.70 5.60
N SER A 195 19.98 3.63 5.95
CA SER A 195 18.76 3.71 6.77
C SER A 195 18.46 2.37 7.42
N GLU A 196 18.76 2.25 8.72
CA GLU A 196 18.43 1.03 9.49
C GLU A 196 16.93 0.73 9.50
N ARG A 197 16.09 1.78 9.49
CA ARG A 197 14.64 1.65 9.49
C ARG A 197 14.12 1.03 8.19
N LEU A 198 14.59 1.50 7.03
CA LEU A 198 14.18 0.93 5.76
C LEU A 198 14.84 -0.42 5.55
N TRP A 199 16.13 -0.57 5.89
CA TRP A 199 16.84 -1.83 5.75
C TRP A 199 16.17 -2.98 6.51
N SER A 200 15.57 -2.70 7.68
CA SER A 200 14.83 -3.72 8.43
C SER A 200 13.55 -4.22 7.74
N TRP A 201 13.07 -3.56 6.67
CA TRP A 201 11.92 -4.02 5.87
C TRP A 201 12.28 -5.06 4.81
N ALA A 202 13.57 -5.31 4.61
CA ALA A 202 14.07 -6.36 3.73
C ALA A 202 15.03 -7.31 4.44
N HIS A 203 15.64 -6.95 5.57
CA HIS A 203 16.61 -7.81 6.24
C HIS A 203 16.33 -7.94 7.72
N LEU A 204 16.30 -9.20 8.20
CA LEU A 204 16.22 -9.50 9.61
C LEU A 204 17.61 -9.38 10.25
N GLN A 205 17.72 -8.54 11.28
CA GLN A 205 18.94 -8.40 12.08
C GLN A 205 18.92 -9.35 13.28
N PRO A 206 20.08 -9.68 13.88
CA PRO A 206 20.13 -10.43 15.14
C PRO A 206 19.27 -9.81 16.24
N LEU A 207 18.44 -10.62 16.90
CA LEU A 207 17.54 -10.21 17.98
C LEU A 207 18.00 -10.75 19.32
N ALA A 208 17.98 -9.92 20.37
CA ALA A 208 18.32 -10.36 21.72
C ALA A 208 17.13 -11.03 22.41
N VAL A 209 17.32 -12.22 22.97
CA VAL A 209 16.28 -13.02 23.64
C VAL A 209 16.85 -13.65 24.90
N GLY A 210 16.49 -13.15 26.09
CA GLY A 210 16.83 -13.80 27.36
C GLY A 210 18.32 -14.06 27.60
N GLY A 211 19.21 -13.22 27.07
CA GLY A 211 20.67 -13.42 27.13
C GLY A 211 21.28 -14.22 25.97
N SER A 212 20.44 -14.76 25.09
CA SER A 212 20.84 -15.38 23.81
C SER A 212 20.58 -14.42 22.63
N GLN A 213 21.07 -14.78 21.44
CA GLN A 213 20.72 -14.11 20.19
C GLN A 213 19.99 -15.05 19.25
N LEU A 214 18.90 -14.58 18.66
CA LEU A 214 18.24 -15.20 17.52
C LEU A 214 18.84 -14.60 16.25
N LEU A 215 19.45 -15.45 15.43
CA LEU A 215 20.17 -15.08 14.22
C LEU A 215 19.31 -15.37 12.96
N PRO A 216 19.37 -14.51 11.93
CA PRO A 216 18.87 -14.85 10.61
C PRO A 216 19.75 -15.95 9.98
N TYR A 217 19.17 -16.76 9.10
CA TYR A 217 19.92 -17.77 8.33
C TYR A 217 20.68 -17.13 7.16
N ASP A 218 21.79 -17.74 6.73
CA ASP A 218 22.74 -17.13 5.78
C ASP A 218 22.08 -16.71 4.45
N ALA A 219 21.18 -17.53 3.91
CA ALA A 219 20.46 -17.19 2.68
C ALA A 219 19.57 -15.94 2.84
N LEU A 220 18.96 -15.71 4.01
CA LEU A 220 18.21 -14.48 4.29
C LEU A 220 19.11 -13.24 4.35
N SER A 221 20.29 -13.38 4.97
CA SER A 221 21.24 -12.28 5.10
C SER A 221 21.85 -11.82 3.77
N ARG A 222 21.87 -12.69 2.75
CA ARG A 222 22.43 -12.41 1.41
C ARG A 222 21.37 -12.30 0.31
N CYS A 223 20.09 -12.46 0.66
CA CYS A 223 19.02 -12.46 -0.31
C CYS A 223 18.81 -11.04 -0.85
N PRO A 224 18.64 -10.85 -2.17
CA PRO A 224 18.40 -9.54 -2.73
C PRO A 224 17.02 -8.94 -2.42
N GLY A 225 16.17 -9.69 -1.73
CA GLY A 225 14.84 -9.23 -1.34
C GLY A 225 13.72 -9.66 -2.29
N SER A 226 12.54 -9.09 -2.05
CA SER A 226 11.42 -9.17 -2.98
C SER A 226 11.70 -8.31 -4.20
N HIS A 227 11.29 -8.80 -5.37
CA HIS A 227 11.45 -8.11 -6.64
C HIS A 227 10.44 -6.98 -6.85
N ALA A 228 9.37 -6.92 -6.05
CA ALA A 228 8.39 -5.83 -6.10
C ALA A 228 9.02 -4.51 -5.64
N VAL A 229 8.54 -3.38 -6.13
CA VAL A 229 8.92 -2.08 -5.56
C VAL A 229 8.35 -1.92 -4.14
N CYS A 230 8.94 -1.03 -3.36
CA CYS A 230 8.38 -0.53 -2.11
C CYS A 230 7.98 0.93 -2.31
N ASP A 231 6.75 1.15 -2.72
CA ASP A 231 6.17 2.50 -2.85
C ASP A 231 5.88 3.08 -1.48
N LEU A 232 6.24 4.34 -1.29
CA LEU A 232 6.23 4.96 0.01
C LEU A 232 6.04 6.47 -0.10
N GLN A 233 5.24 7.07 0.80
CA GLN A 233 5.19 8.51 1.00
C GLN A 233 6.51 8.94 1.66
N LEU A 234 7.60 8.99 0.88
CA LEU A 234 8.95 9.20 1.41
C LEU A 234 9.00 10.45 2.28
N SER A 235 8.27 11.49 1.89
CA SER A 235 8.07 12.75 2.63
C SER A 235 7.71 12.60 4.11
N GLN A 236 7.13 11.47 4.54
CA GLN A 236 6.78 11.19 5.94
C GLN A 236 7.88 10.47 6.73
N LEU A 237 8.96 10.03 6.09
CA LEU A 237 10.07 9.44 6.82
C LEU A 237 10.71 10.47 7.76
N PRO A 238 11.00 10.10 9.03
CA PRO A 238 11.73 10.98 9.93
C PRO A 238 13.10 11.33 9.34
N ARG A 239 13.43 12.62 9.20
CA ARG A 239 14.70 13.06 8.58
C ARG A 239 15.94 12.46 9.22
N GLY A 240 15.91 12.20 10.53
CA GLY A 240 17.01 11.56 11.26
C GLY A 240 17.20 10.06 10.94
N SER A 241 16.31 9.45 10.16
CA SER A 241 16.39 8.02 9.79
C SER A 241 17.11 7.77 8.45
N LEU A 242 17.56 8.83 7.78
CA LEU A 242 18.22 8.78 6.47
C LEU A 242 19.59 9.45 6.54
N SER A 243 20.62 8.78 6.05
CA SER A 243 21.95 9.38 5.83
C SER A 243 22.35 9.21 4.37
N ALA A 244 22.38 10.31 3.61
CA ALA A 244 22.73 10.27 2.19
C ALA A 244 24.22 9.99 1.99
N LEU A 245 24.51 8.99 1.16
CA LEU A 245 25.86 8.58 0.76
C LEU A 245 26.24 9.10 -0.62
N SER A 246 25.26 9.36 -1.49
CA SER A 246 25.44 9.97 -2.82
C SER A 246 24.74 11.32 -2.94
N PRO A 247 25.13 12.18 -3.89
CA PRO A 247 24.24 13.23 -4.37
C PRO A 247 23.00 12.62 -5.05
N ARG A 248 22.01 13.46 -5.40
CA ARG A 248 20.95 13.06 -6.33
C ARG A 248 21.54 12.78 -7.70
N LEU A 249 21.41 11.55 -8.18
CA LEU A 249 21.92 11.09 -9.47
C LEU A 249 20.78 11.08 -10.50
N THR A 250 21.04 11.61 -11.69
CA THR A 250 20.14 11.44 -12.85
C THR A 250 20.47 10.10 -13.52
N MET A 251 19.62 9.11 -13.37
CA MET A 251 19.90 7.74 -13.79
C MET A 251 19.66 7.54 -15.29
N PHE A 252 18.47 7.88 -15.77
CA PHE A 252 18.14 7.87 -17.20
C PHE A 252 16.97 8.82 -17.51
N SER A 253 16.75 9.07 -18.78
CA SER A 253 15.63 9.86 -19.28
C SER A 253 15.02 9.20 -20.50
N VAL A 254 13.71 9.30 -20.65
CA VAL A 254 12.96 8.83 -21.82
C VAL A 254 12.38 10.03 -22.53
N ASP A 255 12.76 10.24 -23.79
CA ASP A 255 12.20 11.30 -24.67
C ASP A 255 10.99 10.73 -25.42
N PHE A 256 9.80 11.10 -24.96
CA PHE A 256 8.54 10.59 -25.47
C PHE A 256 8.13 11.21 -26.81
N SER A 257 8.81 12.28 -27.25
CA SER A 257 8.59 12.87 -28.59
C SER A 257 9.30 12.10 -29.72
N ARG A 258 10.11 11.10 -29.36
CA ARG A 258 10.89 10.25 -30.26
C ARG A 258 10.51 8.79 -30.07
N ALA A 259 10.97 7.94 -30.99
CA ALA A 259 10.81 6.50 -30.88
C ALA A 259 11.33 6.00 -29.51
N VAL A 260 10.41 5.40 -28.75
CA VAL A 260 10.68 4.75 -27.46
C VAL A 260 10.89 3.26 -27.70
N SER A 261 11.70 2.61 -26.86
CA SER A 261 11.88 1.17 -26.88
C SER A 261 11.51 0.57 -25.54
N SER A 262 10.81 -0.56 -25.57
CA SER A 262 10.50 -1.38 -24.38
C SER A 262 11.57 -2.43 -24.07
N GLU A 263 12.62 -2.52 -24.87
CA GLU A 263 13.72 -3.47 -24.66
C GLU A 263 14.47 -3.18 -23.35
N PRO A 264 14.92 -4.22 -22.60
CA PRO A 264 15.64 -4.02 -21.36
C PRO A 264 16.92 -3.19 -21.52
N GLN A 265 17.13 -2.24 -20.60
CA GLN A 265 18.31 -1.35 -20.60
C GLN A 265 18.99 -1.26 -19.25
N THR A 266 20.25 -0.82 -19.27
CA THR A 266 21.07 -0.61 -18.07
C THR A 266 21.80 0.72 -18.17
N HIS A 267 21.74 1.51 -17.10
CA HIS A 267 22.38 2.83 -17.00
C HIS A 267 23.24 2.93 -15.74
N CYS A 268 24.50 3.34 -15.92
CA CYS A 268 25.49 3.48 -14.86
C CYS A 268 25.79 4.95 -14.57
N ARG A 269 25.91 5.32 -13.30
CA ARG A 269 26.32 6.66 -12.84
C ARG A 269 27.39 6.55 -11.77
N SER A 270 28.58 7.05 -12.09
CA SER A 270 29.68 7.15 -11.15
C SER A 270 29.56 8.42 -10.31
N PHE A 271 29.89 8.32 -9.02
CA PHE A 271 29.87 9.42 -8.07
C PHE A 271 30.91 9.21 -6.96
N GLU A 272 31.35 10.30 -6.36
CA GLU A 272 32.16 10.28 -5.15
C GLU A 272 31.24 10.27 -3.92
N ALA A 273 31.44 9.33 -3.00
CA ALA A 273 30.64 9.22 -1.79
C ALA A 273 30.75 10.49 -0.92
N GLN A 274 29.62 11.10 -0.60
CA GLN A 274 29.55 12.38 0.14
C GLN A 274 29.78 12.20 1.65
N SER A 275 29.52 11.00 2.17
CA SER A 275 29.67 10.63 3.57
C SER A 275 30.11 9.18 3.70
N SER A 276 30.64 8.81 4.87
CA SER A 276 30.95 7.41 5.21
C SER A 276 29.73 6.78 5.89
N GLY A 277 29.46 5.52 5.60
CA GLY A 277 28.32 4.78 6.16
C GLY A 277 28.10 3.44 5.47
N GLU A 278 26.94 2.83 5.69
CA GLU A 278 26.53 1.56 5.08
C GLU A 278 25.60 1.81 3.90
N ALA A 279 26.03 1.43 2.70
CA ALA A 279 25.21 1.47 1.51
C ALA A 279 24.15 0.36 1.57
N GLN A 280 22.90 0.74 1.80
CA GLN A 280 21.80 -0.18 2.05
C GLN A 280 20.64 0.01 1.06
N VAL A 281 20.21 1.26 0.90
CA VAL A 281 18.93 1.59 0.26
C VAL A 281 19.14 2.61 -0.84
N VAL A 282 18.39 2.47 -1.94
CA VAL A 282 18.29 3.47 -3.01
C VAL A 282 16.90 4.07 -2.98
N LEU A 283 16.82 5.37 -2.72
CA LEU A 283 15.59 6.15 -2.88
C LEU A 283 15.50 6.59 -4.33
N SER A 284 14.36 6.37 -4.97
CA SER A 284 14.16 6.66 -6.40
C SER A 284 12.83 7.38 -6.62
N TRP A 285 12.82 8.30 -7.58
CA TRP A 285 11.64 9.04 -8.01
C TRP A 285 11.89 9.61 -9.41
N TRP A 286 10.89 10.23 -10.02
CA TRP A 286 11.00 10.79 -11.36
C TRP A 286 10.37 12.17 -11.50
N ASP A 287 10.76 12.88 -12.56
CA ASP A 287 10.14 14.13 -12.99
C ASP A 287 9.63 13.98 -14.43
N LEU A 288 8.49 14.62 -14.71
CA LEU A 288 7.95 14.82 -16.05
C LEU A 288 8.18 16.26 -16.51
N SER A 289 8.90 16.39 -17.61
CA SER A 289 9.04 17.60 -18.40
C SER A 289 7.88 17.67 -19.38
N MET A 290 7.00 18.65 -19.23
CA MET A 290 5.78 18.78 -20.05
C MET A 290 6.03 19.49 -21.39
N ASP A 291 7.20 20.08 -21.57
CA ASP A 291 7.61 20.83 -22.74
C ASP A 291 9.10 20.59 -23.11
N PRO A 292 9.50 20.81 -24.38
CA PRO A 292 10.89 20.57 -24.82
C PRO A 292 11.95 21.36 -24.05
N ASP A 293 11.60 22.57 -23.61
CA ASP A 293 12.50 23.51 -22.95
C ASP A 293 12.61 23.26 -21.43
N ASN A 294 11.87 22.27 -20.90
CA ASN A 294 11.86 21.90 -19.49
C ASN A 294 11.47 23.07 -18.57
N THR A 295 10.54 23.90 -19.02
CA THR A 295 10.04 25.05 -18.26
C THR A 295 8.83 24.69 -17.40
N ILE A 296 8.13 23.60 -17.74
CA ILE A 296 6.96 23.09 -17.05
C ILE A 296 7.29 21.68 -16.55
N VAL A 297 7.52 21.53 -15.25
CA VAL A 297 7.93 20.26 -14.63
C VAL A 297 6.94 19.81 -13.56
N CYS A 298 6.48 18.58 -13.63
CA CYS A 298 5.82 17.88 -12.52
C CYS A 298 6.84 16.94 -11.89
N SER A 299 7.12 17.10 -10.59
CA SER A 299 8.21 16.39 -9.91
C SER A 299 7.68 15.52 -8.79
N MET A 300 8.25 14.32 -8.67
CA MET A 300 8.01 13.41 -7.55
C MET A 300 9.12 13.41 -6.51
N ALA A 301 9.92 14.46 -6.49
CA ALA A 301 10.90 14.64 -5.46
C ALA A 301 10.21 14.76 -4.08
N PRO A 302 10.74 14.12 -3.02
CA PRO A 302 10.15 14.19 -1.70
C PRO A 302 10.24 15.60 -1.12
N SER A 303 9.36 15.93 -0.17
CA SER A 303 9.15 17.32 0.30
C SER A 303 10.40 18.02 0.81
N TRP A 304 11.37 17.31 1.39
CA TRP A 304 12.62 17.89 1.87
C TRP A 304 13.57 18.37 0.77
N THR A 305 13.25 18.11 -0.50
CA THR A 305 14.01 18.62 -1.64
C THR A 305 13.58 20.03 -2.06
N TYR A 306 12.44 20.51 -1.55
CA TYR A 306 11.91 21.85 -1.80
C TYR A 306 12.50 22.86 -0.80
N GLU A 307 12.62 24.12 -1.22
CA GLU A 307 13.04 25.23 -0.34
C GLU A 307 12.08 25.38 0.85
N ASP A 308 10.77 25.32 0.57
CA ASP A 308 9.71 25.17 1.56
C ASP A 308 9.07 23.77 1.41
N PRO A 309 9.29 22.84 2.35
CA PRO A 309 8.67 21.51 2.32
C PRO A 309 7.14 21.52 2.28
N HIS A 310 6.49 22.58 2.78
CA HIS A 310 5.02 22.70 2.72
C HIS A 310 4.50 23.07 1.34
N SER A 311 5.38 23.54 0.44
CA SER A 311 5.03 23.82 -0.96
C SER A 311 5.05 22.58 -1.85
N ALA A 312 5.56 21.45 -1.35
CA ALA A 312 5.61 20.21 -2.10
C ALA A 312 4.18 19.71 -2.39
N PRO A 313 3.82 19.46 -3.66
CA PRO A 313 2.49 18.92 -3.98
C PRO A 313 2.32 17.52 -3.38
N TRP A 314 1.19 17.28 -2.72
CA TRP A 314 0.82 15.97 -2.22
C TRP A 314 -0.08 15.24 -3.22
N ARG A 315 0.12 13.93 -3.33
CA ARG A 315 -0.69 12.97 -4.09
C ARG A 315 -0.39 11.56 -3.59
N ASP A 316 -1.23 10.59 -3.91
CA ASP A 316 -1.09 9.19 -3.49
C ASP A 316 -1.00 8.22 -4.67
N HIS A 317 -1.59 8.56 -5.83
CA HIS A 317 -1.46 7.77 -7.06
C HIS A 317 -0.01 7.69 -7.57
N TRP A 318 0.79 8.71 -7.27
CA TRP A 318 2.25 8.70 -7.45
C TRP A 318 2.96 8.99 -6.13
N MET A 319 3.89 8.12 -5.77
CA MET A 319 4.66 8.25 -4.55
C MET A 319 6.15 8.31 -4.92
N GLN A 320 7.00 7.75 -4.06
CA GLN A 320 8.41 7.52 -4.35
C GLN A 320 8.74 6.06 -4.07
N SER A 321 9.79 5.56 -4.72
CA SER A 321 10.19 4.16 -4.62
C SER A 321 11.38 3.96 -3.70
N VAL A 322 11.35 2.88 -2.92
CA VAL A 322 12.47 2.38 -2.13
C VAL A 322 12.96 1.06 -2.71
N TYR A 323 14.25 1.01 -3.06
CA TYR A 323 14.93 -0.22 -3.50
C TYR A 323 16.00 -0.62 -2.49
N PHE A 324 16.16 -1.93 -2.31
CA PHE A 324 17.15 -2.51 -1.41
C PHE A 324 18.33 -3.03 -2.23
N LEU A 325 19.55 -2.69 -1.82
CA LEU A 325 20.73 -3.30 -2.43
C LEU A 325 20.81 -4.78 -2.02
N PRO A 326 21.32 -5.67 -2.89
CA PRO A 326 21.42 -7.09 -2.57
C PRO A 326 22.25 -7.43 -1.32
N GLU A 327 23.24 -6.59 -1.03
CA GLU A 327 24.12 -6.72 0.12
C GLU A 327 24.45 -5.31 0.63
N GLN A 328 24.50 -5.15 1.95
CA GLN A 328 25.01 -3.92 2.55
C GLN A 328 26.53 -3.85 2.42
N SER A 329 27.08 -2.68 2.16
CA SER A 329 28.53 -2.51 2.07
C SER A 329 29.00 -1.20 2.70
N SER A 330 30.10 -1.27 3.43
CA SER A 330 30.71 -0.08 4.02
C SER A 330 31.33 0.81 2.94
N VAL A 331 30.96 2.08 2.99
CA VAL A 331 31.41 3.15 2.09
C VAL A 331 32.19 4.17 2.89
N SER A 332 33.32 4.62 2.33
CA SER A 332 34.08 5.74 2.87
C SER A 332 33.81 7.02 2.09
N ARG A 333 33.68 8.15 2.78
CA ARG A 333 33.65 9.47 2.13
C ARG A 333 34.85 9.63 1.18
N GLY A 334 34.60 10.12 -0.03
CA GLY A 334 35.63 10.25 -1.07
C GLY A 334 35.86 8.98 -1.90
N GLN A 335 35.17 7.88 -1.60
CA GLN A 335 35.26 6.65 -2.38
C GLN A 335 34.47 6.79 -3.69
N ASP A 336 35.11 6.42 -4.81
CA ASP A 336 34.46 6.35 -6.11
C ASP A 336 33.58 5.10 -6.21
N LEU A 337 32.29 5.33 -6.41
CA LEU A 337 31.27 4.30 -6.56
C LEU A 337 30.53 4.46 -7.88
N THR A 338 29.96 3.37 -8.38
CA THR A 338 29.05 3.38 -9.53
C THR A 338 27.72 2.77 -9.13
N LEU A 339 26.66 3.58 -9.19
CA LEU A 339 25.28 3.12 -9.07
C LEU A 339 24.75 2.75 -10.45
N THR A 340 24.16 1.56 -10.56
CA THR A 340 23.59 1.05 -11.80
C THR A 340 22.10 0.81 -11.61
N VAL A 341 21.28 1.40 -12.48
CA VAL A 341 19.87 1.02 -12.64
C VAL A 341 19.74 0.15 -13.87
N SER A 342 18.96 -0.92 -13.79
CA SER A 342 18.51 -1.68 -14.94
C SER A 342 16.99 -1.72 -14.93
N HIS A 343 16.41 -1.85 -16.11
CA HIS A 343 14.97 -1.98 -16.25
C HIS A 343 14.62 -2.93 -17.39
N ASP A 344 13.47 -3.57 -17.27
CA ASP A 344 12.74 -4.21 -18.36
C ASP A 344 11.62 -3.27 -18.82
N ASP A 345 10.55 -3.83 -19.38
CA ASP A 345 9.38 -3.09 -19.84
C ASP A 345 8.48 -2.57 -18.70
N TYR A 346 8.62 -3.08 -17.47
CA TYR A 346 7.72 -2.79 -16.34
C TYR A 346 8.40 -2.48 -15.00
N SER A 347 9.68 -2.78 -14.80
CA SER A 347 10.29 -2.73 -13.47
C SER A 347 11.71 -2.21 -13.47
N LEU A 348 12.09 -1.53 -12.39
CA LEU A 348 13.45 -1.09 -12.14
C LEU A 348 14.16 -1.95 -11.08
N TRP A 349 15.49 -2.06 -11.16
CA TRP A 349 16.30 -2.59 -10.06
C TRP A 349 17.69 -1.96 -10.04
N TYR A 350 18.28 -1.91 -8.85
CA TYR A 350 19.54 -1.21 -8.59
C TYR A 350 20.65 -2.14 -8.12
N SER A 351 21.88 -1.82 -8.48
CA SER A 351 23.10 -2.45 -7.96
C SER A 351 24.21 -1.42 -7.76
N LEU A 352 25.13 -1.71 -6.85
CA LEU A 352 26.25 -0.86 -6.50
C LEU A 352 27.57 -1.58 -6.78
N SER A 353 28.54 -0.88 -7.35
CA SER A 353 29.88 -1.40 -7.58
C SER A 353 30.97 -0.38 -7.24
N GLN A 354 32.18 -0.87 -6.96
CA GLN A 354 33.34 -0.02 -6.68
C GLN A 354 34.09 0.33 -7.97
N GLY A 355 34.52 1.59 -8.08
CA GLY A 355 35.27 2.11 -9.22
C GLY A 355 34.42 2.44 -10.46
N PRO A 356 34.98 3.15 -11.43
CA PRO A 356 34.30 3.50 -12.67
C PRO A 356 34.12 2.24 -13.54
N GLN A 357 32.89 1.75 -13.65
CA GLN A 357 32.56 0.73 -14.65
C GLN A 357 32.26 1.40 -15.99
N GLY A 358 33.11 1.16 -16.99
CA GLY A 358 32.92 1.62 -18.38
C GLY A 358 31.84 0.87 -19.17
N LEU A 359 30.87 0.24 -18.50
CA LEU A 359 29.80 -0.50 -19.15
C LEU A 359 28.64 0.45 -19.50
N GLN A 360 28.77 1.12 -20.65
CA GLN A 360 27.60 1.53 -21.44
C GLN A 360 27.34 0.41 -22.45
N GLY A 361 26.41 -0.50 -22.14
CA GLY A 361 26.14 -1.64 -23.02
C GLY A 361 25.00 -2.53 -22.53
N THR A 362 24.28 -3.09 -23.50
CA THR A 362 23.04 -3.89 -23.45
C THR A 362 23.12 -5.24 -22.74
N ARG A 363 24.12 -5.46 -21.86
CA ARG A 363 24.20 -6.73 -21.12
C ARG A 363 23.26 -6.66 -19.93
N ALA A 364 22.01 -7.07 -20.15
CA ALA A 364 20.96 -7.13 -19.13
C ALA A 364 21.48 -7.76 -17.84
N VAL A 365 21.52 -6.98 -16.76
CA VAL A 365 21.75 -7.49 -15.41
C VAL A 365 20.46 -8.19 -15.01
N PRO A 366 20.44 -9.50 -14.72
CA PRO A 366 19.22 -10.18 -14.35
C PRO A 366 18.55 -9.51 -13.14
N ARG A 367 17.24 -9.35 -13.18
CA ARG A 367 16.46 -8.83 -12.05
C ARG A 367 16.71 -9.73 -10.82
N PRO A 368 17.13 -9.17 -9.68
CA PRO A 368 17.32 -9.95 -8.48
C PRO A 368 15.98 -10.51 -7.98
N CYS A 369 15.97 -11.78 -7.61
CA CYS A 369 14.80 -12.47 -7.07
C CYS A 369 15.09 -13.05 -5.69
N CYS A 370 14.05 -13.22 -4.88
CA CYS A 370 14.16 -13.87 -3.58
C CYS A 370 14.77 -15.27 -3.71
N THR A 371 15.78 -15.55 -2.88
CA THR A 371 16.46 -16.86 -2.81
C THR A 371 16.34 -17.52 -1.44
N CYS A 372 15.73 -16.83 -0.46
CA CYS A 372 15.66 -17.29 0.93
C CYS A 372 14.28 -17.82 1.34
N LEU A 373 13.23 -17.58 0.54
CA LEU A 373 11.81 -17.81 0.86
C LEU A 373 11.20 -16.81 1.85
N ALA A 374 11.96 -16.19 2.77
CA ALA A 374 11.39 -15.21 3.71
C ALA A 374 10.69 -14.03 3.01
N HIS A 375 11.26 -13.48 1.93
CA HIS A 375 10.62 -12.39 1.16
C HIS A 375 9.39 -12.81 0.34
N THR A 376 9.02 -14.10 0.38
CA THR A 376 7.76 -14.60 -0.19
C THR A 376 6.67 -14.79 0.87
N VAL A 377 7.04 -14.87 2.16
CA VAL A 377 6.10 -15.10 3.27
C VAL A 377 5.95 -13.91 4.19
N TRP A 378 6.95 -13.04 4.27
CA TRP A 378 6.90 -11.78 5.01
C TRP A 378 6.90 -10.62 4.03
N ASP A 379 5.88 -9.78 4.14
CA ASP A 379 5.85 -8.48 3.47
C ASP A 379 6.75 -7.45 4.20
N ARG A 380 6.87 -6.25 3.64
CA ARG A 380 7.81 -5.23 4.13
C ARG A 380 7.45 -4.76 5.55
N PRO A 381 6.18 -4.43 5.86
CA PRO A 381 5.77 -4.13 7.23
C PRO A 381 6.04 -5.27 8.19
N ARG A 382 5.84 -6.54 7.79
CA ARG A 382 6.15 -7.70 8.63
C ARG A 382 7.64 -7.83 8.91
N PHE A 383 8.50 -7.63 7.91
CA PHE A 383 9.95 -7.56 8.14
C PHE A 383 10.30 -6.45 9.14
N GLY A 384 9.74 -5.25 8.97
CA GLY A 384 9.88 -4.14 9.91
C GLY A 384 9.45 -4.50 11.33
N GLN A 385 8.32 -5.19 11.47
CA GLN A 385 7.79 -5.67 12.75
C GLN A 385 8.74 -6.64 13.44
N LEU A 386 9.21 -7.66 12.70
CA LEU A 386 10.12 -8.68 13.21
C LEU A 386 11.49 -8.09 13.58
N GLY A 387 11.93 -7.06 12.85
CA GLY A 387 13.16 -6.32 13.14
C GLY A 387 13.03 -5.29 14.26
N ASP A 388 11.83 -4.99 14.74
CA ASP A 388 11.61 -4.00 15.79
C ASP A 388 12.07 -4.52 17.15
N ARG A 389 13.21 -3.99 17.61
CA ARG A 389 13.83 -4.40 18.87
C ARG A 389 13.02 -4.01 20.09
N ALA A 390 12.30 -2.90 20.06
CA ALA A 390 11.49 -2.45 21.18
C ALA A 390 10.26 -3.35 21.32
N LEU A 391 9.60 -3.66 20.21
CA LEU A 391 8.49 -4.60 20.17
C LEU A 391 8.93 -6.01 20.60
N THR A 392 10.05 -6.50 20.05
CA THR A 392 10.64 -7.79 20.44
C THR A 392 10.87 -7.85 21.95
N GLN A 393 11.43 -6.79 22.55
CA GLN A 393 11.67 -6.74 23.98
C GLN A 393 10.37 -6.80 24.81
N GLN A 394 9.27 -6.19 24.34
CA GLN A 394 7.96 -6.31 24.99
C GLN A 394 7.45 -7.76 24.97
N TYR A 395 7.55 -8.45 23.83
CA TYR A 395 7.18 -9.88 23.76
C TYR A 395 8.10 -10.75 24.61
N VAL A 396 9.42 -10.52 24.60
CA VAL A 396 10.37 -11.25 25.45
C VAL A 396 10.03 -11.07 26.93
N SER A 397 9.73 -9.85 27.37
CA SER A 397 9.30 -9.58 28.75
C SER A 397 7.96 -10.25 29.08
N ALA A 398 6.99 -10.25 28.16
CA ALA A 398 5.72 -10.94 28.34
C ALA A 398 5.90 -12.47 28.44
N LEU A 399 6.73 -13.05 27.56
CA LEU A 399 7.09 -14.48 27.60
C LEU A 399 7.75 -14.85 28.92
N GLN A 400 8.64 -14.02 29.47
CA GLN A 400 9.27 -14.25 30.78
C GLN A 400 8.27 -14.28 31.94
N GLN A 401 7.13 -13.59 31.84
CA GLN A 401 6.08 -13.65 32.86
C GLN A 401 5.22 -14.91 32.75
N VAL A 402 5.01 -15.42 31.53
CA VAL A 402 4.10 -16.57 31.27
C VAL A 402 4.81 -17.90 31.05
N LEU A 403 6.13 -17.93 30.94
CA LEU A 403 6.90 -19.17 30.81
C LEU A 403 7.46 -19.61 32.16
N GLY A 404 7.61 -20.91 32.31
CA GLY A 404 8.30 -21.58 33.42
C GLY A 404 8.99 -22.86 32.92
N PRO A 405 9.87 -23.48 33.73
CA PRO A 405 10.74 -24.58 33.29
C PRO A 405 10.01 -25.80 32.74
N ASP A 406 8.78 -26.06 33.18
CA ASP A 406 7.97 -27.21 32.74
C ASP A 406 6.98 -26.88 31.61
N SER A 407 7.02 -25.65 31.08
CA SER A 407 6.01 -25.16 30.14
C SER A 407 5.98 -25.99 28.87
N VAL A 408 4.79 -26.51 28.56
CA VAL A 408 4.40 -27.03 27.25
C VAL A 408 3.71 -25.90 26.50
N VAL A 409 4.29 -25.50 25.39
CA VAL A 409 3.90 -24.33 24.62
C VAL A 409 3.30 -24.77 23.29
N LEU A 410 2.16 -24.19 22.91
CA LEU A 410 1.62 -24.26 21.56
C LEU A 410 1.59 -22.84 20.98
N SER A 411 2.21 -22.62 19.82
CA SER A 411 2.20 -21.35 19.11
C SER A 411 1.32 -21.41 17.87
N ILE A 412 0.47 -20.39 17.69
CA ILE A 412 -0.44 -20.25 16.55
C ILE A 412 -0.32 -18.84 16.00
N SER A 413 0.52 -18.64 14.99
CA SER A 413 0.68 -17.42 14.20
C SER A 413 1.55 -17.75 13.00
N ASP A 414 1.22 -17.21 11.82
CA ASP A 414 1.92 -17.57 10.59
C ASP A 414 3.38 -17.08 10.63
N CYS A 415 4.33 -18.01 10.46
CA CYS A 415 5.76 -17.73 10.38
C CYS A 415 6.27 -16.80 11.50
N SER A 416 5.88 -17.10 12.74
CA SER A 416 6.18 -16.34 13.95
C SER A 416 7.58 -16.64 14.51
N LEU A 417 8.21 -15.65 15.17
CA LEU A 417 9.46 -15.87 15.92
C LEU A 417 9.24 -16.25 17.39
N LEU A 418 8.02 -16.09 17.92
CA LEU A 418 7.69 -16.42 19.31
C LEU A 418 8.01 -17.87 19.72
N PRO A 419 7.77 -18.93 18.92
CA PRO A 419 8.10 -20.29 19.35
C PRO A 419 9.62 -20.49 19.57
N LEU A 420 10.46 -19.86 18.73
CA LEU A 420 11.92 -19.87 18.92
C LEU A 420 12.30 -19.11 20.20
N MET A 421 11.68 -17.94 20.42
CA MET A 421 11.93 -17.13 21.61
C MET A 421 11.52 -17.87 22.89
N ALA A 422 10.36 -18.53 22.89
CA ALA A 422 9.89 -19.31 24.01
C ALA A 422 10.84 -20.47 24.35
N ARG A 423 11.39 -21.12 23.31
CA ARG A 423 12.39 -22.16 23.49
C ARG A 423 13.70 -21.63 24.09
N LEU A 424 14.21 -20.50 23.59
CA LEU A 424 15.42 -19.84 24.11
C LEU A 424 15.25 -19.37 25.57
N LEU A 425 14.02 -19.00 25.96
CA LEU A 425 13.66 -18.62 27.32
C LEU A 425 13.44 -19.80 28.27
N GLY A 426 13.63 -21.04 27.80
CA GLY A 426 13.65 -22.23 28.65
C GLY A 426 12.33 -23.00 28.72
N ALA A 427 11.39 -22.80 27.78
CA ALA A 427 10.24 -23.69 27.65
C ALA A 427 10.70 -25.14 27.41
N ARG A 428 10.03 -26.11 28.06
CA ARG A 428 10.37 -27.54 28.01
C ARG A 428 10.07 -28.15 26.66
N THR A 429 8.84 -27.93 26.17
CA THR A 429 8.34 -28.45 24.90
C THR A 429 7.66 -27.31 24.16
N VAL A 430 7.94 -27.14 22.88
CA VAL A 430 7.32 -26.10 22.05
C VAL A 430 6.79 -26.73 20.76
N PHE A 431 5.52 -26.49 20.47
CA PHE A 431 4.86 -26.82 19.22
C PHE A 431 4.53 -25.51 18.48
N SER A 432 4.69 -25.46 17.16
CA SER A 432 4.28 -24.33 16.32
C SER A 432 3.40 -24.83 15.18
N VAL A 433 2.20 -24.26 15.04
CA VAL A 433 1.32 -24.55 13.92
C VAL A 433 1.71 -23.69 12.74
N GLU A 434 2.07 -24.31 11.63
CA GLU A 434 2.52 -23.63 10.42
C GLU A 434 1.77 -24.20 9.22
N GLY A 435 0.63 -23.60 8.87
CA GLY A 435 -0.25 -24.10 7.82
C GLY A 435 0.39 -24.07 6.42
N LEU A 436 1.19 -23.04 6.15
CA LEU A 436 1.84 -22.84 4.86
C LEU A 436 3.19 -23.56 4.78
N ARG A 437 3.40 -24.33 3.70
CA ARG A 437 4.67 -25.05 3.46
C ARG A 437 5.88 -24.13 3.40
N LEU A 438 5.74 -22.95 2.79
CA LEU A 438 6.84 -21.97 2.68
C LEU A 438 7.19 -21.41 4.07
N SER A 439 6.19 -21.07 4.89
CA SER A 439 6.41 -20.63 6.28
C SER A 439 7.14 -21.70 7.10
N ARG A 440 6.74 -22.98 6.98
CA ARG A 440 7.46 -24.11 7.61
C ARG A 440 8.93 -24.16 7.23
N GLN A 441 9.24 -24.01 5.94
CA GLN A 441 10.63 -24.02 5.47
C GLN A 441 11.44 -22.85 6.03
N VAL A 442 10.86 -21.65 6.11
CA VAL A 442 11.52 -20.49 6.70
C VAL A 442 11.78 -20.70 8.19
N VAL A 443 10.78 -21.15 8.95
CA VAL A 443 10.92 -21.45 10.39
C VAL A 443 11.94 -22.56 10.62
N GLN A 444 11.96 -23.58 9.76
CA GLN A 444 12.95 -24.66 9.86
C GLN A 444 14.39 -24.17 9.65
N GLN A 445 14.65 -23.30 8.67
CA GLN A 445 15.98 -22.70 8.48
C GLN A 445 16.41 -21.83 9.67
N LEU A 446 15.47 -21.10 10.28
CA LEU A 446 15.72 -20.36 11.51
C LEU A 446 16.06 -21.29 12.68
N LEU A 447 15.34 -22.41 12.84
CA LEU A 447 15.62 -23.40 13.88
C LEU A 447 17.01 -24.03 13.70
N GLU A 448 17.38 -24.40 12.47
CA GLU A 448 18.69 -24.96 12.14
C GLU A 448 19.83 -23.99 12.46
N THR A 449 19.70 -22.75 12.00
CA THR A 449 20.71 -21.69 12.22
C THR A 449 20.92 -21.40 13.70
N ASN A 450 19.86 -21.45 14.51
CA ASN A 450 19.91 -21.15 15.94
C ASN A 450 20.17 -22.40 16.81
N HIS A 451 20.52 -23.54 16.22
CA HIS A 451 20.74 -24.81 16.93
C HIS A 451 19.53 -25.28 17.76
N LEU A 452 18.33 -25.00 17.26
CA LEU A 452 17.04 -25.34 17.85
C LEU A 452 16.32 -26.47 17.10
N SER A 453 16.96 -27.12 16.12
CA SER A 453 16.38 -28.25 15.37
C SER A 453 15.88 -29.36 16.30
N GLY A 454 14.65 -29.82 16.07
CA GLY A 454 13.98 -30.84 16.89
C GLY A 454 13.55 -30.37 18.28
N SER A 455 13.85 -29.13 18.66
CA SER A 455 13.46 -28.55 19.95
C SER A 455 12.17 -27.74 19.91
N VAL A 456 11.75 -27.35 18.70
CA VAL A 456 10.40 -26.87 18.36
C VAL A 456 9.84 -27.84 17.33
N GLU A 457 8.66 -28.38 17.60
CA GLU A 457 7.95 -29.29 16.68
C GLU A 457 6.99 -28.48 15.80
N LEU A 458 7.18 -28.57 14.48
CA LEU A 458 6.33 -27.89 13.51
C LEU A 458 5.16 -28.79 13.15
N LEU A 459 3.94 -28.35 13.47
CA LEU A 459 2.70 -29.04 13.20
C LEU A 459 2.10 -28.56 11.87
N GLU A 460 1.56 -29.50 11.11
CA GLU A 460 0.85 -29.22 9.86
C GLU A 460 -0.66 -29.21 10.07
N GLY A 461 -1.38 -28.59 9.13
CA GLY A 461 -2.83 -28.50 9.17
C GLY A 461 -3.33 -27.32 10.00
N PRO A 462 -4.65 -27.11 10.01
CA PRO A 462 -5.24 -26.00 10.72
C PRO A 462 -5.41 -26.32 12.22
N PRO A 463 -5.41 -25.32 13.12
CA PRO A 463 -5.49 -25.54 14.57
C PRO A 463 -6.68 -26.40 15.04
N GLU A 464 -7.82 -26.33 14.37
CA GLU A 464 -9.04 -27.08 14.71
C GLU A 464 -8.95 -28.60 14.47
N GLU A 465 -8.00 -29.03 13.63
CA GLU A 465 -7.75 -30.45 13.38
C GLU A 465 -6.80 -31.08 14.38
N LEU A 466 -6.10 -30.27 15.19
CA LEU A 466 -5.16 -30.78 16.18
C LEU A 466 -5.83 -31.69 17.20
N ARG A 467 -5.13 -32.77 17.54
CA ARG A 467 -5.52 -33.77 18.54
C ARG A 467 -4.43 -33.91 19.60
N ALA A 468 -4.73 -34.66 20.66
CA ALA A 468 -3.79 -34.87 21.75
C ALA A 468 -2.54 -35.63 21.27
N GLU A 469 -2.69 -36.51 20.27
CA GLU A 469 -1.62 -37.31 19.68
C GLU A 469 -0.55 -36.43 19.01
N ASP A 470 -0.98 -35.36 18.33
CA ASP A 470 -0.08 -34.39 17.70
C ASP A 470 0.80 -33.67 18.72
N LEU A 471 0.31 -33.56 19.97
CA LEU A 471 1.01 -32.98 21.11
C LEU A 471 1.70 -34.03 21.99
N ARG A 472 1.84 -35.27 21.50
CA ARG A 472 2.42 -36.42 22.22
C ARG A 472 1.70 -36.73 23.54
N GLY A 473 0.40 -36.47 23.60
CA GLY A 473 -0.46 -36.64 24.77
C GLY A 473 -0.23 -35.61 25.88
N GLN A 474 0.57 -34.56 25.64
CA GLN A 474 0.80 -33.49 26.62
C GLN A 474 -0.32 -32.45 26.57
N GLN A 475 -0.67 -31.91 27.73
CA GLN A 475 -1.55 -30.74 27.81
C GLN A 475 -0.73 -29.45 27.66
N VAL A 476 -1.27 -28.48 26.92
CA VAL A 476 -0.66 -27.18 26.70
C VAL A 476 -0.82 -26.31 27.93
N SER A 477 0.29 -25.89 28.53
CA SER A 477 0.30 -24.98 29.68
C SER A 477 0.38 -23.50 29.29
N VAL A 478 0.82 -23.21 28.06
CA VAL A 478 0.94 -21.85 27.53
C VAL A 478 0.56 -21.85 26.05
N LEU A 479 -0.48 -21.12 25.69
CA LEU A 479 -0.87 -20.87 24.30
C LEU A 479 -0.34 -19.49 23.86
N LEU A 480 0.43 -19.45 22.78
CA LEU A 480 1.08 -18.24 22.26
C LEU A 480 0.55 -17.84 20.90
N GLY A 481 0.34 -16.55 20.70
CA GLY A 481 0.11 -15.90 19.42
C GLY A 481 0.75 -14.53 19.40
N GLU A 482 1.16 -14.07 18.22
CA GLU A 482 1.59 -12.69 18.03
C GLU A 482 0.43 -11.70 18.12
N PRO A 483 -0.81 -11.96 17.65
CA PRO A 483 -1.31 -12.87 16.63
C PRO A 483 -1.26 -12.24 15.22
N TYR A 484 -0.51 -12.87 14.32
CA TYR A 484 -0.33 -12.46 12.93
C TYR A 484 -0.72 -13.59 11.97
N PHE A 485 -1.46 -13.25 10.91
CA PHE A 485 -1.81 -14.18 9.84
C PHE A 485 -1.64 -13.48 8.49
N SER A 486 -1.03 -14.16 7.52
CA SER A 486 -0.69 -13.54 6.23
C SER A 486 -1.92 -13.17 5.39
N SER A 487 -3.08 -13.76 5.68
CA SER A 487 -4.37 -13.44 5.04
C SER A 487 -5.10 -12.26 5.69
N SER A 488 -4.57 -11.68 6.77
CA SER A 488 -5.23 -10.56 7.46
C SER A 488 -5.05 -9.25 6.71
N LEU A 489 -6.16 -8.70 6.22
CA LEU A 489 -6.22 -7.38 5.57
C LEU A 489 -6.61 -6.27 6.54
N LEU A 490 -7.62 -6.51 7.39
CA LEU A 490 -8.08 -5.56 8.39
C LEU A 490 -7.59 -5.94 9.79
N PRO A 491 -7.42 -4.97 10.72
CA PRO A 491 -6.82 -5.22 12.03
C PRO A 491 -7.49 -6.35 12.84
N TRP A 492 -8.82 -6.47 12.77
CA TRP A 492 -9.55 -7.50 13.51
C TRP A 492 -9.52 -8.88 12.87
N HIS A 493 -9.01 -9.06 11.64
CA HIS A 493 -8.84 -10.39 11.03
C HIS A 493 -7.93 -11.29 11.88
N SER A 494 -6.99 -10.70 12.61
CA SER A 494 -6.15 -11.40 13.58
C SER A 494 -6.92 -11.99 14.79
N LEU A 495 -8.21 -11.69 14.97
CA LEU A 495 -9.09 -12.42 15.89
C LEU A 495 -9.24 -13.90 15.51
N ARG A 496 -8.80 -14.31 14.32
CA ARG A 496 -8.58 -15.73 13.97
C ARG A 496 -7.84 -16.50 15.06
N PHE A 497 -6.90 -15.87 15.78
CA PHE A 497 -6.25 -16.49 16.93
C PHE A 497 -7.22 -16.90 18.04
N TRP A 498 -8.27 -16.10 18.30
CA TRP A 498 -9.29 -16.42 19.29
C TRP A 498 -10.10 -17.66 18.91
N TYR A 499 -10.45 -17.78 17.63
CA TYR A 499 -11.08 -18.98 17.08
C TYR A 499 -10.17 -20.20 17.20
N SER A 500 -8.88 -20.06 16.87
CA SER A 500 -7.91 -21.14 17.05
C SER A 500 -7.79 -21.55 18.52
N ARG A 501 -7.74 -20.57 19.45
CA ARG A 501 -7.76 -20.82 20.90
C ARG A 501 -9.03 -21.56 21.34
N SER A 502 -10.19 -21.24 20.78
CA SER A 502 -11.43 -21.97 21.04
C SER A 502 -11.35 -23.40 20.56
N ALA A 503 -10.83 -23.62 19.36
CA ALA A 503 -10.74 -24.95 18.76
C ALA A 503 -9.80 -25.88 19.54
N VAL A 504 -8.67 -25.36 20.03
CA VAL A 504 -7.69 -26.13 20.82
C VAL A 504 -8.00 -26.14 22.32
N ALA A 505 -9.12 -25.57 22.77
CA ALA A 505 -9.50 -25.53 24.18
C ALA A 505 -9.44 -26.91 24.90
N PRO A 506 -9.84 -28.04 24.27
CA PRO A 506 -9.72 -29.37 24.89
C PRO A 506 -8.29 -29.84 25.11
N LEU A 507 -7.30 -29.23 24.44
CA LEU A 507 -5.88 -29.57 24.53
C LEU A 507 -5.14 -28.72 25.59
N LEU A 508 -5.80 -27.70 26.14
CA LEU A 508 -5.23 -26.81 27.15
C LEU A 508 -5.32 -27.44 28.55
N ALA A 509 -4.28 -27.22 29.35
CA ALA A 509 -4.33 -27.50 30.79
C ALA A 509 -5.37 -26.59 31.48
N PRO A 510 -5.96 -27.00 32.61
CA PRO A 510 -6.97 -26.19 33.31
C PRO A 510 -6.50 -24.79 33.75
N ASP A 511 -5.20 -24.63 34.00
CA ASP A 511 -4.52 -23.38 34.39
C ASP A 511 -3.65 -22.80 33.26
N ALA A 512 -3.91 -23.21 32.01
CA ALA A 512 -3.15 -22.75 30.86
C ALA A 512 -3.19 -21.22 30.74
N ARG A 513 -2.00 -20.64 30.51
CA ARG A 513 -1.84 -19.21 30.26
C ARG A 513 -1.99 -18.94 28.77
N VAL A 514 -2.64 -17.84 28.39
CA VAL A 514 -2.80 -17.42 26.99
C VAL A 514 -2.09 -16.09 26.80
N LEU A 515 -1.25 -15.98 25.77
CA LEU A 515 -0.56 -14.76 25.36
C LEU A 515 -0.83 -14.53 23.86
N PRO A 516 -1.45 -13.39 23.46
CA PRO A 516 -2.06 -12.40 24.35
C PRO A 516 -3.25 -12.97 25.11
N ARG A 517 -3.49 -12.45 26.32
CA ARG A 517 -4.64 -12.86 27.14
C ARG A 517 -5.97 -12.29 26.65
N GLY A 518 -5.92 -11.29 25.77
CA GLY A 518 -7.09 -10.69 25.16
C GLY A 518 -6.70 -9.56 24.22
N ALA A 519 -7.70 -8.95 23.60
CA ALA A 519 -7.53 -7.82 22.71
C ALA A 519 -8.65 -6.78 22.90
N SER A 520 -8.47 -5.59 22.37
CA SER A 520 -9.52 -4.58 22.27
C SER A 520 -9.49 -3.89 20.92
N LEU A 521 -10.68 -3.63 20.37
CA LEU A 521 -10.86 -2.83 19.18
C LEU A 521 -11.04 -1.37 19.60
N HIS A 522 -10.31 -0.46 18.98
CA HIS A 522 -10.36 0.97 19.28
C HIS A 522 -10.75 1.77 18.05
N MET A 523 -11.26 2.97 18.26
CA MET A 523 -11.48 3.94 17.19
C MET A 523 -11.09 5.36 17.57
N VAL A 524 -10.82 6.17 16.55
CA VAL A 524 -10.69 7.62 16.68
C VAL A 524 -11.23 8.33 15.42
N PRO A 525 -12.11 9.34 15.56
CA PRO A 525 -12.49 10.21 14.46
C PRO A 525 -11.33 11.14 14.08
N VAL A 526 -11.06 11.31 12.79
CA VAL A 526 -9.88 12.06 12.32
C VAL A 526 -10.20 13.08 11.22
N HIS A 527 -9.43 14.15 11.24
CA HIS A 527 -9.20 15.05 10.12
C HIS A 527 -7.87 14.66 9.46
N PHE A 528 -7.94 14.06 8.27
CA PHE A 528 -6.75 13.88 7.42
C PHE A 528 -6.31 15.21 6.82
N GLU A 529 -5.00 15.47 6.78
CA GLU A 529 -4.50 16.61 6.00
C GLU A 529 -4.83 16.39 4.52
N GLN A 530 -4.49 15.22 3.97
CA GLN A 530 -4.55 15.00 2.54
C GLN A 530 -5.22 13.71 2.05
N LEU A 531 -5.15 12.60 2.81
CA LEU A 531 -5.65 11.27 2.41
C LEU A 531 -7.15 11.26 2.05
N TRP A 532 -7.93 12.19 2.57
CA TRP A 532 -9.36 12.31 2.24
C TRP A 532 -9.63 12.49 0.73
N ARG A 533 -8.67 13.03 -0.05
CA ARG A 533 -8.80 13.24 -1.49
C ARG A 533 -9.01 11.96 -2.29
N ILE A 534 -8.51 10.82 -1.82
CA ILE A 534 -8.59 9.56 -2.56
C ILE A 534 -10.02 9.02 -2.68
N ARG A 535 -10.96 9.54 -1.86
CA ARG A 535 -12.39 9.17 -1.90
C ARG A 535 -13.34 10.34 -2.06
N ALA A 536 -12.85 11.58 -1.99
CA ALA A 536 -13.73 12.73 -2.09
C ALA A 536 -14.22 12.94 -3.52
N PRO A 537 -15.52 13.24 -3.72
CA PRO A 537 -16.02 13.62 -5.04
C PRO A 537 -15.28 14.87 -5.54
N CYS A 538 -14.98 14.91 -6.83
CA CYS A 538 -14.27 16.03 -7.45
C CYS A 538 -15.23 17.12 -7.92
N GLY A 539 -16.37 16.75 -8.50
CA GLY A 539 -17.37 17.65 -9.09
C GLY A 539 -16.87 18.34 -10.36
N SER A 540 -15.90 19.23 -10.23
CA SER A 540 -15.28 19.97 -11.33
C SER A 540 -13.76 19.98 -11.23
N CYS A 541 -13.08 19.70 -12.33
CA CYS A 541 -11.63 19.68 -12.44
C CYS A 541 -11.18 20.61 -13.57
N GLU A 542 -10.35 21.61 -13.28
CA GLU A 542 -9.83 22.58 -14.26
C GLU A 542 -10.92 23.25 -15.15
N GLY A 543 -12.13 23.38 -14.61
CA GLY A 543 -13.30 23.97 -15.29
C GLY A 543 -14.18 22.96 -16.03
N PHE A 544 -13.86 21.67 -16.02
CA PHE A 544 -14.64 20.60 -16.64
C PHE A 544 -15.50 19.88 -15.60
N ASP A 545 -16.78 19.67 -15.91
CA ASP A 545 -17.69 18.89 -15.07
C ASP A 545 -17.35 17.40 -15.17
N VAL A 546 -16.80 16.86 -14.10
CA VAL A 546 -16.40 15.44 -13.97
C VAL A 546 -17.33 14.65 -13.05
N SER A 547 -18.47 15.22 -12.65
CA SER A 547 -19.43 14.56 -11.77
C SER A 547 -20.00 13.21 -12.26
N PRO A 548 -20.04 12.87 -13.57
CA PRO A 548 -20.34 11.49 -13.97
C PRO A 548 -19.36 10.45 -13.40
N MET A 549 -18.10 10.84 -13.14
CA MET A 549 -17.12 9.99 -12.46
C MET A 549 -17.47 9.81 -10.99
N ASP A 550 -17.81 10.90 -10.29
CA ASP A 550 -18.26 10.83 -8.89
C ASP A 550 -19.46 9.89 -8.73
N GLN A 551 -20.41 9.95 -9.66
CA GLN A 551 -21.58 9.06 -9.70
C GLN A 551 -21.21 7.60 -9.99
N MET A 552 -20.13 7.34 -10.73
CA MET A 552 -19.64 5.98 -11.00
C MET A 552 -18.95 5.38 -9.77
N ILE A 553 -18.11 6.15 -9.08
CA ILE A 553 -17.48 5.73 -7.81
C ILE A 553 -18.56 5.49 -6.76
N GLN A 554 -19.48 6.44 -6.57
CA GLN A 554 -20.53 6.34 -5.55
C GLN A 554 -21.41 5.10 -5.76
N ARG A 555 -21.83 4.81 -7.00
CA ARG A 555 -22.59 3.58 -7.31
C ARG A 555 -21.83 2.30 -6.97
N SER A 556 -20.51 2.31 -7.10
CA SER A 556 -19.68 1.14 -6.79
C SER A 556 -19.46 0.97 -5.30
N LEU A 557 -19.33 2.08 -4.56
CA LEU A 557 -19.31 2.06 -3.09
C LEU A 557 -20.66 1.60 -2.50
N ASP A 558 -21.78 1.92 -3.14
CA ASP A 558 -23.13 1.58 -2.67
C ASP A 558 -23.57 0.14 -3.03
N TYR A 559 -22.85 -0.57 -3.91
CA TYR A 559 -23.27 -1.86 -4.48
C TYR A 559 -23.57 -2.95 -3.42
N ARG A 560 -22.93 -2.91 -2.24
CA ARG A 560 -23.14 -3.90 -1.15
C ARG A 560 -23.79 -3.35 0.13
N GLU A 561 -24.51 -2.23 0.05
CA GLU A 561 -25.23 -1.59 1.19
C GLU A 561 -24.35 -1.22 2.42
N ALA A 562 -23.03 -1.41 2.36
CA ALA A 562 -22.10 -1.10 3.43
C ALA A 562 -20.76 -0.57 2.86
N GLY A 563 -20.29 0.56 3.40
CA GLY A 563 -18.90 0.97 3.17
C GLY A 563 -17.96 -0.06 3.80
N GLU A 564 -17.01 -0.58 3.04
CA GLU A 564 -15.95 -1.41 3.63
C GLU A 564 -14.86 -0.53 4.24
N ALA A 565 -14.22 -1.02 5.29
CA ALA A 565 -13.03 -0.37 5.82
C ALA A 565 -11.89 -0.56 4.84
N GLU A 566 -11.10 0.49 4.65
CA GLU A 566 -9.92 0.41 3.81
C GLU A 566 -8.66 0.31 4.68
N PRO A 567 -7.76 -0.65 4.41
CA PRO A 567 -6.51 -0.76 5.14
C PRO A 567 -5.47 0.24 4.63
N HIS A 568 -5.07 1.19 5.47
CA HIS A 568 -4.07 2.22 5.14
C HIS A 568 -2.92 2.23 6.15
N ALA A 569 -1.68 2.44 5.69
CA ALA A 569 -0.51 2.59 6.56
C ALA A 569 -0.44 4.03 7.09
N LEU A 570 -1.21 4.37 8.13
CA LEU A 570 -1.47 5.77 8.48
C LEU A 570 -0.27 6.57 8.98
N TRP A 571 0.86 5.91 9.27
CA TRP A 571 2.11 6.62 9.55
C TRP A 571 2.62 7.42 8.32
N GLU A 572 2.14 7.08 7.12
CA GLU A 572 2.39 7.78 5.84
C GLU A 572 1.41 8.93 5.58
N TYR A 573 0.38 9.09 6.42
CA TYR A 573 -0.73 10.00 6.16
C TYR A 573 -1.05 10.85 7.40
N PRO A 574 -0.49 12.06 7.50
CA PRO A 574 -0.75 12.96 8.61
C PRO A 574 -2.24 13.20 8.86
N CYS A 575 -2.64 13.06 10.12
CA CYS A 575 -4.00 13.30 10.56
C CYS A 575 -4.07 13.83 11.99
N GLN A 576 -5.18 14.48 12.31
CA GLN A 576 -5.51 15.00 13.63
C GLN A 576 -6.74 14.27 14.18
N ALA A 577 -6.63 13.73 15.40
CA ALA A 577 -7.76 13.21 16.15
C ALA A 577 -8.71 14.35 16.55
N LEU A 578 -10.00 14.15 16.28
CA LEU A 578 -11.07 15.10 16.61
C LEU A 578 -11.77 14.77 17.92
N GLY A 579 -11.38 13.68 18.58
CA GLY A 579 -11.89 13.23 19.86
C GLY A 579 -10.93 12.26 20.53
N PRO A 580 -11.23 11.81 21.76
CA PRO A 580 -10.39 10.82 22.43
C PRO A 580 -10.47 9.46 21.72
N PRO A 581 -9.34 8.72 21.63
CA PRO A 581 -9.37 7.30 21.30
C PRO A 581 -10.35 6.55 22.22
N THR A 582 -11.22 5.74 21.63
CA THR A 582 -12.31 5.07 22.34
C THR A 582 -12.26 3.56 22.09
N ALA A 583 -12.23 2.77 23.16
CA ALA A 583 -12.34 1.32 23.09
C ALA A 583 -13.80 0.93 22.78
N LEU A 584 -13.99 0.18 21.70
CA LEU A 584 -15.29 -0.27 21.20
C LEU A 584 -15.70 -1.62 21.81
N LEU A 585 -14.86 -2.63 21.61
CA LEU A 585 -15.09 -4.01 22.03
C LEU A 585 -13.83 -4.56 22.70
N THR A 586 -14.01 -5.47 23.66
CA THR A 586 -12.91 -6.20 24.31
C THR A 586 -13.14 -7.70 24.17
N PHE A 587 -12.10 -8.42 23.76
CA PHE A 587 -12.11 -9.85 23.48
C PHE A 587 -11.23 -10.56 24.50
N ASP A 588 -11.83 -11.46 25.29
CA ASP A 588 -11.12 -12.22 26.32
C ASP A 588 -10.65 -13.57 25.77
N PHE A 589 -9.36 -13.66 25.41
CA PHE A 589 -8.79 -14.89 24.85
C PHE A 589 -8.54 -15.95 25.93
N THR A 590 -8.74 -15.65 27.22
CA THR A 590 -8.76 -16.67 28.26
C THR A 590 -10.04 -17.51 28.22
N GLN A 591 -11.08 -17.05 27.52
CA GLN A 591 -12.33 -17.76 27.29
C GLN A 591 -12.48 -18.17 25.81
N CYS A 592 -13.38 -19.12 25.55
CA CYS A 592 -13.78 -19.42 24.18
C CYS A 592 -14.57 -18.24 23.58
N VAL A 593 -14.50 -18.10 22.25
CA VAL A 593 -15.40 -17.27 21.46
C VAL A 593 -16.85 -17.53 21.88
N PRO A 594 -17.64 -16.49 22.23
CA PRO A 594 -19.03 -16.64 22.66
C PRO A 594 -19.95 -17.02 21.49
N GLU A 595 -21.13 -17.54 21.81
CA GLU A 595 -22.17 -17.81 20.80
C GLU A 595 -23.03 -16.58 20.47
N GLU A 596 -23.07 -15.60 21.37
CA GLU A 596 -23.88 -14.39 21.26
C GLU A 596 -23.10 -13.23 20.62
N THR A 597 -23.79 -12.44 19.80
CA THR A 597 -23.26 -11.22 19.20
C THR A 597 -22.79 -10.25 20.28
N MET A 598 -21.57 -9.73 20.12
CA MET A 598 -21.02 -8.71 21.01
C MET A 598 -21.31 -7.34 20.41
N SER A 599 -21.88 -6.42 21.18
CA SER A 599 -22.20 -5.07 20.68
C SER A 599 -21.85 -3.97 21.67
N SER A 600 -21.49 -2.81 21.15
CA SER A 600 -21.21 -1.60 21.92
C SER A 600 -21.75 -0.39 21.18
N SER A 601 -22.47 0.48 21.90
CA SER A 601 -23.02 1.72 21.35
C SER A 601 -22.74 2.87 22.29
N ALA A 602 -22.26 3.99 21.75
CA ALA A 602 -22.10 5.23 22.50
C ALA A 602 -22.11 6.44 21.55
N SER A 603 -21.93 7.62 22.14
CA SER A 603 -21.82 8.88 21.40
C SER A 603 -20.57 9.63 21.83
N LEU A 604 -19.87 10.21 20.85
CA LEU A 604 -18.64 10.98 21.05
C LEU A 604 -18.83 12.40 20.53
N ARG A 605 -18.45 13.38 21.35
CA ARG A 605 -18.40 14.77 20.91
C ARG A 605 -17.13 15.00 20.10
N LEU A 606 -17.30 15.52 18.89
CA LEU A 606 -16.20 15.92 18.02
C LEU A 606 -15.77 17.36 18.33
N SER A 607 -14.48 17.64 18.18
CA SER A 607 -13.93 19.00 18.22
C SER A 607 -14.46 19.82 17.05
N SER A 608 -14.97 21.03 17.32
CA SER A 608 -15.69 21.87 16.35
C SER A 608 -14.82 22.64 15.35
N SER A 609 -13.49 22.46 15.41
CA SER A 609 -12.55 23.30 14.64
C SER A 609 -12.23 22.80 13.23
N SER A 610 -12.52 21.54 12.90
CA SER A 610 -12.15 20.92 11.62
C SER A 610 -13.21 19.94 11.14
N CYS A 611 -13.28 19.70 9.84
CA CYS A 611 -14.12 18.66 9.25
C CYS A 611 -13.63 17.26 9.63
N CYS A 612 -14.56 16.33 9.84
CA CYS A 612 -14.25 14.94 10.09
C CYS A 612 -14.26 14.16 8.77
N HIS A 613 -13.08 13.69 8.36
CA HIS A 613 -12.90 12.98 7.09
C HIS A 613 -13.19 11.50 7.23
N ALA A 614 -12.87 10.91 8.38
CA ALA A 614 -12.98 9.48 8.58
C ALA A 614 -13.04 9.07 10.06
N VAL A 615 -13.38 7.82 10.31
CA VAL A 615 -13.08 7.11 11.56
C VAL A 615 -12.01 6.06 11.30
N VAL A 616 -10.99 6.02 12.15
CA VAL A 616 -9.90 5.05 12.07
C VAL A 616 -10.04 4.02 13.18
N LEU A 617 -9.85 2.73 12.85
CA LEU A 617 -9.89 1.61 13.79
C LEU A 617 -8.58 0.82 13.80
N TRP A 618 -8.25 0.26 14.97
CA TRP A 618 -7.10 -0.61 15.18
C TRP A 618 -7.32 -1.56 16.36
N MET A 619 -6.42 -2.54 16.49
CA MET A 619 -6.42 -3.48 17.61
C MET A 619 -5.34 -3.13 18.62
N GLU A 620 -5.62 -3.35 19.89
CA GLU A 620 -4.63 -3.45 20.96
C GLU A 620 -4.66 -4.85 21.55
N TYR A 621 -3.49 -5.48 21.67
CA TYR A 621 -3.33 -6.80 22.28
C TYR A 621 -2.82 -6.65 23.71
N HIS A 622 -3.52 -7.27 24.65
CA HIS A 622 -3.13 -7.36 26.05
C HIS A 622 -2.24 -8.59 26.20
N LEU A 623 -0.91 -8.42 26.17
CA LEU A 623 0.01 -9.55 26.28
C LEU A 623 -0.06 -10.17 27.68
N THR A 624 0.03 -9.32 28.69
CA THR A 624 -0.08 -9.67 30.12
C THR A 624 -1.03 -8.69 30.82
N GLN A 625 -1.02 -8.61 32.15
CA GLN A 625 -1.82 -7.62 32.88
C GLN A 625 -1.28 -6.19 32.71
N ASP A 626 0.02 -6.06 32.47
CA ASP A 626 0.81 -4.84 32.48
C ASP A 626 1.43 -4.49 31.11
N ILE A 627 1.52 -5.46 30.19
CA ILE A 627 2.11 -5.27 28.86
C ILE A 627 1.03 -5.28 27.79
N ARG A 628 1.02 -4.23 26.96
CA ARG A 628 0.12 -4.08 25.81
C ARG A 628 0.89 -3.72 24.56
N VAL A 629 0.40 -4.16 23.40
CA VAL A 629 0.92 -3.83 22.08
C VAL A 629 -0.22 -3.27 21.24
N SER A 630 -0.02 -2.08 20.66
CA SER A 630 -0.98 -1.44 19.75
C SER A 630 -0.58 -1.66 18.29
N THR A 631 -1.56 -2.00 17.45
CA THR A 631 -1.40 -2.06 15.98
C THR A 631 -1.81 -0.76 15.29
N GLY A 632 -2.19 0.28 16.06
CA GLY A 632 -2.59 1.59 15.56
C GLY A 632 -1.81 2.68 16.24
N LEU A 633 -2.46 3.45 17.12
CA LEU A 633 -1.78 4.55 17.82
C LEU A 633 -0.61 4.03 18.66
N SER A 634 0.60 4.52 18.38
CA SER A 634 1.83 4.10 19.06
C SER A 634 2.05 4.81 20.41
N GLY A 635 1.24 5.82 20.71
CA GLY A 635 1.29 6.62 21.92
C GLY A 635 0.03 7.48 22.07
N PRO A 636 -0.06 8.28 23.14
CA PRO A 636 -1.18 9.20 23.33
C PRO A 636 -1.23 10.23 22.20
N VAL A 637 -2.45 10.68 21.88
CA VAL A 637 -2.68 11.77 20.93
C VAL A 637 -1.90 13.01 21.39
N GLY A 638 -1.11 13.58 20.47
CA GLY A 638 -0.26 14.73 20.74
C GLY A 638 -1.03 16.04 20.93
N ALA A 639 -0.30 17.11 21.27
CA ALA A 639 -0.88 18.45 21.29
C ALA A 639 -1.47 18.81 19.92
N GLY A 640 -2.66 19.42 19.91
CA GLY A 640 -3.35 19.75 18.66
C GLY A 640 -3.94 18.53 17.92
N GLY A 641 -4.02 17.36 18.55
CA GLY A 641 -4.67 16.19 17.97
C GLY A 641 -3.75 15.30 17.14
N GLN A 642 -2.45 15.59 17.04
CA GLN A 642 -1.56 14.82 16.17
C GLN A 642 -1.52 13.33 16.53
N CYS A 643 -1.82 12.48 15.56
CA CYS A 643 -1.75 11.02 15.70
C CYS A 643 -0.35 10.51 15.32
N GLN A 644 0.15 9.50 16.04
CA GLN A 644 1.33 8.73 15.68
C GLN A 644 0.93 7.27 15.55
N TRP A 645 1.16 6.69 14.37
CA TRP A 645 0.69 5.36 14.02
C TRP A 645 1.85 4.35 13.96
N SER A 646 1.56 3.10 14.28
CA SER A 646 2.47 1.97 14.11
C SER A 646 2.87 1.86 12.64
N PRO A 647 4.17 1.83 12.31
CA PRO A 647 4.62 1.72 10.93
C PRO A 647 4.54 0.29 10.37
N HIS A 648 4.23 -0.68 11.22
CA HIS A 648 4.28 -2.11 10.89
C HIS A 648 2.90 -2.72 10.60
N HIS A 649 1.84 -1.93 10.71
CA HIS A 649 0.47 -2.38 10.52
C HIS A 649 -0.31 -1.35 9.70
N LYS A 650 -1.25 -1.84 8.91
CA LYS A 650 -2.29 -1.00 8.32
C LYS A 650 -3.44 -0.86 9.32
N GLN A 651 -4.02 0.33 9.39
CA GLN A 651 -5.21 0.63 10.18
C GLN A 651 -6.43 0.64 9.25
N ALA A 652 -7.60 0.34 9.79
CA ALA A 652 -8.85 0.39 9.04
C ALA A 652 -9.38 1.83 9.03
N VAL A 653 -9.67 2.37 7.84
CA VAL A 653 -10.20 3.71 7.65
C VAL A 653 -11.60 3.62 7.05
N PHE A 654 -12.56 4.27 7.69
CA PHE A 654 -13.89 4.48 7.17
C PHE A 654 -14.07 5.94 6.79
N PHE A 655 -14.03 6.24 5.49
CA PHE A 655 -14.22 7.58 4.97
C PHE A 655 -15.69 8.00 5.04
N PHE A 656 -15.92 9.26 5.38
CA PHE A 656 -17.20 9.92 5.18
C PHE A 656 -17.25 10.49 3.76
N SER A 657 -18.27 10.12 2.98
CA SER A 657 -18.55 10.71 1.67
C SER A 657 -19.98 11.28 1.64
N PRO A 658 -20.15 12.62 1.64
CA PRO A 658 -19.12 13.65 1.81
C PRO A 658 -18.53 13.68 3.24
N ALA A 659 -17.40 14.36 3.39
CA ALA A 659 -16.83 14.66 4.70
C ALA A 659 -17.82 15.39 5.60
N LEU A 660 -17.67 15.22 6.91
CA LEU A 660 -18.53 15.91 7.87
C LEU A 660 -18.02 17.32 8.09
N ASP A 661 -18.89 18.31 7.89
CA ASP A 661 -18.56 19.72 8.06
C ASP A 661 -18.00 20.05 9.45
N SER A 662 -17.31 21.19 9.56
CA SER A 662 -16.86 21.71 10.85
C SER A 662 -18.05 22.14 11.71
N GLY A 663 -18.15 21.63 12.93
CA GLY A 663 -19.22 21.99 13.87
C GLY A 663 -19.21 21.14 15.14
N ASP A 664 -20.00 21.55 16.14
CA ASP A 664 -20.27 20.71 17.32
C ASP A 664 -21.17 19.55 16.90
N HIS A 665 -20.53 18.47 16.46
CA HIS A 665 -21.20 17.23 16.08
C HIS A 665 -21.09 16.19 17.19
N THR A 666 -22.17 15.45 17.38
CA THR A 666 -22.17 14.22 18.17
C THR A 666 -22.16 13.05 17.20
N LEU A 667 -21.05 12.31 17.18
CA LEU A 667 -20.93 11.06 16.44
C LEU A 667 -21.43 9.92 17.32
N SER A 668 -22.58 9.37 16.98
CA SER A 668 -23.13 8.17 17.59
C SER A 668 -22.66 6.96 16.80
N TYR A 669 -22.26 5.89 17.49
CA TYR A 669 -21.84 4.65 16.88
C TYR A 669 -22.55 3.46 17.50
N THR A 670 -22.71 2.41 16.70
CA THR A 670 -22.99 1.04 17.15
C THR A 670 -22.00 0.11 16.47
N CYS A 671 -21.17 -0.56 17.23
CA CYS A 671 -20.22 -1.56 16.74
C CYS A 671 -20.67 -2.94 17.22
N SER A 672 -20.76 -3.89 16.30
CA SER A 672 -21.17 -5.27 16.59
C SER A 672 -20.19 -6.25 15.97
N PHE A 673 -19.85 -7.30 16.71
CA PHE A 673 -19.06 -8.44 16.26
C PHE A 673 -19.94 -9.69 16.31
N GLU A 674 -20.14 -10.34 15.16
CA GLU A 674 -20.89 -11.58 15.01
C GLU A 674 -19.95 -12.79 15.07
N PRO A 675 -19.93 -13.56 16.18
CA PRO A 675 -18.97 -14.63 16.36
C PRO A 675 -19.07 -15.76 15.34
N ARG A 676 -20.24 -16.02 14.75
CA ARG A 676 -20.39 -17.14 13.80
C ARG A 676 -19.71 -16.88 12.46
N THR A 677 -19.75 -15.64 11.99
CA THR A 677 -19.17 -15.24 10.71
C THR A 677 -17.85 -14.50 10.87
N GLY A 678 -17.54 -14.04 12.08
CA GLY A 678 -16.41 -13.15 12.32
C GLY A 678 -16.65 -11.74 11.79
N ASP A 679 -17.87 -11.40 11.38
CA ASP A 679 -18.18 -10.07 10.86
C ASP A 679 -18.12 -9.01 11.96
N LEU A 680 -17.35 -7.96 11.68
CA LEU A 680 -17.44 -6.71 12.42
C LEU A 680 -18.29 -5.73 11.59
N THR A 681 -19.38 -5.24 12.17
CA THR A 681 -20.18 -4.17 11.59
C THR A 681 -20.12 -2.91 12.45
N MET A 682 -20.08 -1.75 11.81
CA MET A 682 -20.12 -0.47 12.51
C MET A 682 -21.15 0.45 11.85
N ASP A 683 -22.16 0.86 12.61
CA ASP A 683 -23.12 1.88 12.20
C ASP A 683 -22.71 3.22 12.80
N LEU A 684 -22.56 4.23 11.96
CA LEU A 684 -22.29 5.61 12.36
C LEU A 684 -23.49 6.50 12.04
N SER A 685 -23.96 7.25 13.03
CA SER A 685 -24.98 8.29 12.88
C SER A 685 -24.52 9.60 13.49
N LEU A 686 -25.06 10.69 12.96
CA LEU A 686 -24.74 12.04 13.38
C LEU A 686 -26.02 12.74 13.79
N ASP A 687 -26.01 13.30 14.99
CA ASP A 687 -27.04 14.20 15.45
C ASP A 687 -26.46 15.62 15.47
N PRO A 688 -26.98 16.56 14.65
CA PRO A 688 -26.70 17.97 14.86
C PRO A 688 -27.26 18.37 16.22
N HIS A 689 -26.46 19.06 17.04
CA HIS A 689 -26.91 19.44 18.38
C HIS A 689 -28.22 20.26 18.30
N MET A 690 -29.32 19.69 18.78
CA MET A 690 -30.49 20.44 19.22
C MET A 690 -30.08 21.16 20.51
N ASP A 691 -29.96 22.48 20.47
CA ASP A 691 -29.73 23.30 21.67
C ASP A 691 -30.77 22.93 22.75
N PRO A 692 -30.36 22.47 23.95
CA PRO A 692 -31.29 22.09 25.02
C PRO A 692 -32.11 23.28 25.53
N HIS A 693 -31.76 24.51 25.11
CA HIS A 693 -32.46 25.74 25.44
C HIS A 693 -33.37 26.27 24.32
N ARG A 694 -33.55 25.53 23.22
CA ARG A 694 -34.53 25.89 22.19
C ARG A 694 -35.91 25.36 22.58
N ASP A 695 -36.67 26.19 23.29
CA ASP A 695 -38.10 25.97 23.53
C ASP A 695 -38.83 25.69 22.20
N PRO A 696 -39.60 24.59 22.06
CA PRO A 696 -40.38 24.33 20.87
C PRO A 696 -41.53 25.34 20.80
N LYS A 697 -41.50 26.22 19.81
CA LYS A 697 -42.65 27.04 19.40
C LYS A 697 -43.29 26.47 18.15
#